data_AF-A0A2T7BNN1-F1
#
_entry.id   AF-A0A2T7BNN1-F1
#
_cell.length_a   1.000
_cell.length_b   1.000
_cell.length_c   1.000
_cell.angle_alpha   90.00
_cell.angle_beta   90.00
_cell.angle_gamma   90.00
#
_symmetry.space_group_name_H-M   'P 1'
#
loop_
_entity.id
_entity.type
_entity.pdbx_description
1 polymer ?
#
loop_
_entity_poly.entity_id
_entity_poly.type
_entity_poly.pdbx_seq_one_letter_code
_entity_poly.pdbx_strand_id
1 'polypeptide(L)'
;MRISHYWRRILFIGQLSLLLLPLFLSASPLRAGGSDSVILANGTFIQQSLIRNWSDERWQQELKALKEVGMRYLVLAPTLNTDKGKMPEACYPSTLPGVKQGEARDLVEDCLRNAAKAGFKVFLGLNLDERWWTASFSPEWLYQQMETGNQVADELVKRYKQRYGDVLYGWYWVWEVDNLHGAAPGAPEVLTKALNINLDHLHALTPGMPVMLCPFMNYRVGTPADCKKMWTSVFAGTHFKAGDIFAPQDGVGAGGLDLNKLEEWYADLKEAVDTKPGLVFWSDAETFDQRFWSIATLDRFVQQMKLVRPYVSEVISFAYSHYYSPLKVNPAYHQAYLYYAHNGTLPHLPAPLAPVNLNCRTNEKGAAMLEWQESKLKEGLAGFYIYRNGQLVGNRQYNHQGKCVTAYAEKEALAAGSYRYEVCAYTCTGVMGPRAMVNWVQPFTGTKDSSTRQLPGLSNYLIPPGTRGAVIASPVGRTAHPSRFRLLTDTSGLFVIDRLQQLRLKNGVRLDSNQAGFRYGIRIAVDGDTAAVELVKDQFIENKVIAHRGAWKNQGASENSVGSLRNAIAMGCQGSEFDVWMSLDSVLVISHDPVIGGKNIESSTGAAVLQVALKNGEKVPSLDQYLEEIKQQNKTRLYLEIKSSLVSQERSLALTDRVVAMVRRHKAQAWVKYISFNFGVLEHIRQLDPVADVAYLSGDKTMEQLQDGGVNGADYPYYSFHSGDIVSQAHERGISTNAWTVDTKEEMLFLLGKGIDMITTNEPELLLQLINQGK
;
A
#
# COMPACT_ATOMS: atom_id res chain seq x y z
N MET A 1 52.45 4.86 61.92
CA MET A 1 52.83 3.52 61.42
C MET A 1 51.75 3.09 60.42
N ARG A 2 51.88 3.24 59.09
CA ARG A 2 52.92 3.78 58.17
C ARG A 2 52.18 4.75 57.18
N ILE A 3 52.45 6.07 57.14
CA ILE A 3 53.40 6.80 56.25
C ILE A 3 53.09 6.52 54.75
N SER A 4 52.39 7.40 53.99
CA SER A 4 52.79 8.69 53.36
C SER A 4 53.78 8.55 52.18
N HIS A 5 53.37 8.80 50.93
CA HIS A 5 53.55 10.07 50.16
C HIS A 5 54.88 10.22 49.37
N TYR A 6 54.78 11.00 48.29
CA TYR A 6 55.83 11.70 47.51
C TYR A 6 56.54 11.06 46.29
N TRP A 7 57.02 12.00 45.45
CA TRP A 7 57.28 11.96 44.00
C TRP A 7 58.78 12.16 43.67
N ARG A 8 59.15 11.82 42.41
CA ARG A 8 60.17 12.44 41.51
C ARG A 8 61.67 12.04 41.55
N ARG A 9 62.09 11.62 40.33
CA ARG A 9 63.28 11.99 39.52
C ARG A 9 64.69 11.48 39.92
N ILE A 10 65.37 10.85 38.95
CA ILE A 10 66.58 11.41 38.30
C ILE A 10 66.76 10.79 36.89
N LEU A 11 67.96 10.84 36.27
CA LEU A 11 68.16 11.47 34.96
C LEU A 11 69.49 11.02 34.27
N PHE A 12 69.76 11.56 33.06
CA PHE A 12 70.95 11.37 32.19
C PHE A 12 71.11 10.00 31.49
N ILE A 13 71.73 9.86 30.30
CA ILE A 13 71.78 10.59 28.99
C ILE A 13 72.90 9.91 28.16
N GLY A 14 72.69 9.74 26.84
CA GLY A 14 73.73 9.36 25.88
C GLY A 14 73.28 9.59 24.42
N GLN A 15 74.03 10.39 23.67
CA GLN A 15 73.81 10.73 22.23
C GLN A 15 74.52 9.69 21.33
N LEU A 16 74.42 9.59 19.99
CA LEU A 16 74.05 10.47 18.85
C LEU A 16 73.25 9.63 17.80
N SER A 17 72.17 10.12 17.17
CA SER A 17 72.08 11.02 15.99
C SER A 17 72.34 10.41 14.60
N LEU A 18 71.26 10.13 13.84
CA LEU A 18 71.19 10.29 12.37
C LEU A 18 69.71 10.42 11.91
N LEU A 19 69.45 11.13 10.81
CA LEU A 19 68.12 11.66 10.43
C LEU A 19 67.20 10.65 9.74
N LEU A 20 65.89 10.74 10.00
CA LEU A 20 64.82 11.11 9.03
C LEU A 20 63.41 10.99 9.64
N LEU A 21 62.39 11.61 9.02
CA LEU A 21 61.02 11.77 9.56
C LEU A 21 60.28 10.43 9.79
N PRO A 22 59.44 10.34 10.85
CA PRO A 22 58.31 9.43 10.89
C PRO A 22 56.98 10.16 10.64
N LEU A 23 56.12 9.58 9.78
CA LEU A 23 54.70 9.93 9.70
C LEU A 23 54.03 9.55 11.03
N PHE A 24 53.20 10.44 11.58
CA PHE A 24 52.25 10.07 12.64
C PHE A 24 51.02 9.35 12.04
N LEU A 25 51.21 8.08 11.69
CA LEU A 25 50.11 7.13 11.56
C LEU A 25 49.76 6.60 12.96
N SER A 26 48.88 7.31 13.67
CA SER A 26 48.21 6.76 14.85
C SER A 26 47.13 5.77 14.40
N ALA A 27 47.56 4.56 14.01
CA ALA A 27 46.66 3.44 13.81
C ALA A 27 46.06 3.05 15.17
N SER A 28 44.85 3.55 15.46
CA SER A 28 44.01 2.99 16.50
C SER A 28 43.81 1.50 16.20
N PRO A 29 43.95 0.59 17.19
CA PRO A 29 43.92 -0.83 16.91
C PRO A 29 42.54 -1.24 16.40
N LEU A 30 42.53 -1.91 15.23
CA LEU A 30 41.40 -2.68 14.75
C LEU A 30 40.94 -3.64 15.84
N ARG A 31 39.78 -3.35 16.46
CA ARG A 31 39.10 -4.27 17.38
C ARG A 31 38.45 -5.40 16.58
N ALA A 32 39.26 -6.35 16.15
CA ALA A 32 38.79 -7.64 15.69
C ALA A 32 38.50 -8.55 16.91
N GLY A 33 37.20 -8.76 17.19
CA GLY A 33 36.70 -9.78 18.12
C GLY A 33 36.55 -9.36 19.60
N GLY A 34 35.35 -9.58 20.18
CA GLY A 34 35.19 -9.72 21.63
C GLY A 34 34.14 -8.86 22.34
N SER A 35 32.85 -8.96 21.98
CA SER A 35 31.76 -9.28 22.93
C SER A 35 30.39 -9.20 22.26
N ASP A 36 29.50 -10.11 22.63
CA ASP A 36 28.06 -10.11 22.31
C ASP A 36 27.31 -9.02 23.10
N SER A 37 27.75 -7.76 22.98
CA SER A 37 27.11 -6.65 23.69
C SER A 37 25.72 -6.37 23.13
N VAL A 38 24.70 -6.47 23.99
CA VAL A 38 23.29 -6.19 23.64
C VAL A 38 23.17 -4.82 22.99
N ILE A 39 22.44 -4.72 21.87
CA ILE A 39 22.11 -3.41 21.29
C ILE A 39 20.90 -2.84 21.99
N LEU A 40 21.01 -1.60 22.47
CA LEU A 40 19.95 -0.89 23.17
C LEU A 40 19.71 0.45 22.50
N ALA A 41 18.45 0.89 22.53
CA ALA A 41 18.13 2.28 22.27
C ALA A 41 18.57 3.07 23.51
N ASN A 42 19.51 4.00 23.31
CA ASN A 42 20.12 4.79 24.37
C ASN A 42 19.39 6.14 24.58
N GLY A 43 18.31 6.38 23.84
CA GLY A 43 17.44 7.55 24.02
C GLY A 43 16.06 7.41 23.42
N THR A 44 15.19 8.36 23.76
CA THR A 44 13.83 8.44 23.22
C THR A 44 13.38 9.88 23.03
N PHE A 45 12.51 10.08 22.04
CA PHE A 45 11.70 11.28 21.93
C PHE A 45 10.66 11.35 23.05
N ILE A 46 10.34 12.58 23.48
CA ILE A 46 9.30 12.85 24.47
C ILE A 46 8.49 14.10 24.08
N GLN A 47 7.26 13.87 23.64
CA GLN A 47 6.39 14.88 23.05
C GLN A 47 5.64 15.67 24.13
N GLN A 48 5.45 16.98 23.91
CA GLN A 48 4.81 17.92 24.84
C GLN A 48 3.46 17.42 25.39
N SER A 49 2.62 16.89 24.50
CA SER A 49 1.26 16.40 24.80
C SER A 49 1.23 15.25 25.81
N LEU A 50 2.32 14.48 25.95
CA LEU A 50 2.47 13.42 26.94
C LEU A 50 2.78 13.99 28.33
N ILE A 51 3.65 15.00 28.38
CA ILE A 51 4.31 15.49 29.61
C ILE A 51 3.62 16.68 30.28
N ARG A 52 2.76 17.42 29.57
CA ARG A 52 2.16 18.69 30.05
C ARG A 52 1.50 18.64 31.44
N ASN A 53 1.00 17.46 31.83
CA ASN A 53 0.32 17.22 33.11
C ASN A 53 1.16 16.41 34.12
N TRP A 54 2.46 16.19 33.88
CA TRP A 54 3.29 15.39 34.79
C TRP A 54 3.76 16.20 35.99
N SER A 55 3.63 15.62 37.19
CA SER A 55 4.35 16.10 38.37
C SER A 55 5.82 15.67 38.32
N ASP A 56 6.63 16.20 39.24
CA ASP A 56 8.02 15.76 39.40
C ASP A 56 8.12 14.26 39.69
N GLU A 57 7.22 13.73 40.51
CA GLU A 57 7.18 12.31 40.84
C GLU A 57 6.89 11.47 39.59
N ARG A 58 5.94 11.90 38.74
CA ARG A 58 5.65 11.21 37.47
C ARG A 58 6.82 11.28 36.48
N TRP A 59 7.53 12.41 36.43
CA TRP A 59 8.77 12.56 35.66
C TRP A 59 9.87 11.61 36.16
N GLN A 60 10.14 11.58 37.48
CA GLN A 60 11.16 10.69 38.05
C GLN A 60 10.79 9.21 37.87
N GLN A 61 9.50 8.85 37.91
CA GLN A 61 9.05 7.50 37.58
C GLN A 61 9.33 7.14 36.11
N GLU A 62 9.12 8.05 35.15
CA GLU A 62 9.47 7.81 33.74
C GLU A 62 10.98 7.62 33.58
N LEU A 63 11.76 8.58 34.09
CA LEU A 63 13.21 8.60 33.96
C LEU A 63 13.85 7.38 34.64
N LYS A 64 13.26 6.87 35.72
CA LYS A 64 13.66 5.60 36.34
C LYS A 64 13.46 4.43 35.37
N ALA A 65 12.27 4.28 34.77
CA ALA A 65 12.00 3.20 33.82
C ALA A 65 12.91 3.28 32.59
N LEU A 66 13.12 4.48 32.02
CA LEU A 66 14.05 4.69 30.91
C LEU A 66 15.50 4.29 31.29
N LYS A 67 15.93 4.63 32.51
CA LYS A 67 17.27 4.29 33.03
C LYS A 67 17.46 2.80 33.33
N GLU A 68 16.40 2.11 33.76
CA GLU A 68 16.40 0.65 33.95
C GLU A 68 16.73 -0.10 32.65
N VAL A 69 16.34 0.44 31.49
CA VAL A 69 16.66 -0.13 30.16
C VAL A 69 17.84 0.56 29.46
N GLY A 70 18.68 1.30 30.19
CA GLY A 70 19.94 1.86 29.71
C GLY A 70 19.86 3.20 28.98
N MET A 71 18.68 3.82 28.87
CA MET A 71 18.55 5.12 28.22
C MET A 71 19.21 6.25 29.03
N ARG A 72 19.78 7.21 28.28
CA ARG A 72 20.53 8.37 28.80
C ARG A 72 20.21 9.68 28.07
N TYR A 73 19.58 9.61 26.89
CA TYR A 73 19.17 10.77 26.10
C TYR A 73 17.64 10.95 26.07
N LEU A 74 17.17 12.18 26.21
CA LEU A 74 15.83 12.61 25.84
C LEU A 74 15.89 13.58 24.65
N VAL A 75 14.87 13.55 23.80
CA VAL A 75 14.66 14.55 22.75
C VAL A 75 13.29 15.20 22.97
N LEU A 76 13.27 16.45 23.44
CA LEU A 76 12.04 17.23 23.63
C LEU A 76 11.88 18.19 22.45
N ALA A 77 10.88 17.95 21.61
CA ALA A 77 10.71 18.68 20.35
C ALA A 77 9.23 18.77 19.89
N PRO A 78 8.88 19.80 19.10
CA PRO A 78 9.58 21.10 19.02
C PRO A 78 9.53 21.82 20.39
N THR A 79 10.18 22.98 20.52
CA THR A 79 9.95 23.91 21.65
C THR A 79 9.07 25.11 21.27
N LEU A 80 9.00 25.44 19.98
CA LEU A 80 8.05 26.38 19.37
C LEU A 80 7.29 25.68 18.23
N ASN A 81 5.96 25.65 18.27
CA ASN A 81 5.15 25.01 17.22
C ASN A 81 4.17 26.02 16.59
N THR A 82 3.96 25.93 15.27
CA THR A 82 2.95 26.74 14.56
C THR A 82 1.98 25.82 13.82
N ASP A 83 0.81 25.59 14.42
CA ASP A 83 -0.29 24.85 13.79
C ASP A 83 -0.86 25.61 12.58
N LYS A 84 -1.46 24.87 11.62
CA LYS A 84 -2.05 25.44 10.40
C LYS A 84 -3.08 26.54 10.72
N GLY A 85 -2.75 27.77 10.35
CA GLY A 85 -3.60 28.95 10.53
C GLY A 85 -3.65 29.51 11.96
N LYS A 86 -2.79 29.03 12.88
CA LYS A 86 -2.66 29.57 14.24
C LYS A 86 -1.45 30.50 14.38
N MET A 87 -1.35 31.14 15.55
CA MET A 87 -0.14 31.84 15.99
C MET A 87 0.89 30.82 16.49
N PRO A 88 2.19 31.13 16.44
CA PRO A 88 3.23 30.30 17.04
C PRO A 88 3.03 30.16 18.57
N GLU A 89 3.19 28.95 19.08
CA GLU A 89 2.99 28.59 20.49
C GLU A 89 4.25 27.90 21.05
N ALA A 90 4.85 28.49 22.08
CA ALA A 90 6.00 27.94 22.79
C ALA A 90 5.57 27.10 24.01
N CYS A 91 6.25 25.98 24.24
CA CYS A 91 6.03 25.13 25.43
C CYS A 91 6.79 25.61 26.69
N TYR A 92 7.33 26.82 26.61
CA TYR A 92 8.07 27.53 27.63
C TYR A 92 7.66 29.02 27.58
N PRO A 93 7.89 29.82 28.63
CA PRO A 93 7.41 31.20 28.74
C PRO A 93 8.24 32.16 27.87
N SER A 94 8.15 32.01 26.55
CA SER A 94 8.89 32.80 25.55
C SER A 94 8.58 34.29 25.60
N THR A 95 9.56 35.11 25.20
CA THR A 95 9.45 36.57 25.05
C THR A 95 9.59 37.04 23.61
N LEU A 96 9.62 36.11 22.64
CA LEU A 96 9.73 36.42 21.22
C LEU A 96 8.45 37.14 20.71
N PRO A 97 8.58 38.20 19.88
CA PRO A 97 7.41 38.92 19.36
C PRO A 97 6.46 38.01 18.57
N GLY A 98 5.17 38.08 18.88
CA GLY A 98 4.12 37.31 18.20
C GLY A 98 3.99 35.84 18.64
N VAL A 99 4.87 35.35 19.53
CA VAL A 99 4.77 34.02 20.12
C VAL A 99 3.82 34.04 21.31
N LYS A 100 2.93 33.05 21.39
CA LYS A 100 2.12 32.77 22.58
C LYS A 100 2.79 31.70 23.44
N GLN A 101 2.55 31.74 24.74
CA GLN A 101 2.81 30.59 25.61
C GLN A 101 1.67 29.58 25.41
N GLY A 102 1.98 28.40 24.85
CA GLY A 102 0.99 27.36 24.52
C GLY A 102 0.56 26.51 25.71
N GLU A 103 1.41 26.39 26.74
CA GLU A 103 1.19 25.56 27.91
C GLU A 103 1.35 26.37 29.20
N ALA A 104 0.48 26.14 30.20
CA ALA A 104 0.48 26.91 31.45
C ALA A 104 1.74 26.69 32.33
N ARG A 105 2.53 25.66 32.01
CA ARG A 105 3.81 25.33 32.66
C ARG A 105 4.97 25.49 31.67
N ASP A 106 6.15 25.72 32.22
CA ASP A 106 7.41 25.67 31.47
C ASP A 106 7.85 24.21 31.31
N LEU A 107 7.50 23.59 30.18
CA LEU A 107 7.80 22.17 29.92
C LEU A 107 9.29 21.94 29.66
N VAL A 108 10.03 22.96 29.24
CA VAL A 108 11.49 22.91 29.06
C VAL A 108 12.18 22.89 30.43
N GLU A 109 11.78 23.78 31.35
CA GLU A 109 12.22 23.76 32.75
C GLU A 109 11.92 22.42 33.41
N ASP A 110 10.68 21.94 33.30
CA ASP A 110 10.26 20.68 33.93
C ASP A 110 11.05 19.47 33.39
N CYS A 111 11.32 19.43 32.08
CA CYS A 111 12.15 18.39 31.45
C CYS A 111 13.61 18.48 31.92
N LEU A 112 14.29 19.63 31.75
CA LEU A 112 15.71 19.79 32.07
C LEU A 112 15.98 19.57 33.56
N ARG A 113 15.12 20.09 34.43
CA ARG A 113 15.26 19.98 35.89
C ARG A 113 15.07 18.53 36.38
N ASN A 114 14.18 17.77 35.77
CA ASN A 114 13.99 16.35 36.11
C ASN A 114 15.07 15.46 35.48
N ALA A 115 15.49 15.74 34.25
CA ALA A 115 16.63 15.09 33.59
C ALA A 115 17.92 15.27 34.40
N ALA A 116 18.18 16.48 34.91
CA ALA A 116 19.32 16.78 35.79
C ALA A 116 19.33 15.89 37.04
N LYS A 117 18.19 15.76 37.74
CA LYS A 117 18.04 14.88 38.92
C LYS A 117 18.31 13.41 38.61
N ALA A 118 17.90 12.94 37.43
CA ALA A 118 18.03 11.53 37.03
C ALA A 118 19.38 11.18 36.37
N GLY A 119 20.14 12.18 35.92
CA GLY A 119 21.40 12.01 35.17
C GLY A 119 21.21 11.80 33.66
N PHE A 120 20.18 12.39 33.07
CA PHE A 120 19.92 12.37 31.63
C PHE A 120 20.51 13.58 30.91
N LYS A 121 20.81 13.40 29.63
CA LYS A 121 21.13 14.45 28.66
C LYS A 121 19.91 14.73 27.79
N VAL A 122 19.70 15.98 27.40
CA VAL A 122 18.52 16.46 26.68
C VAL A 122 18.94 17.17 25.41
N PHE A 123 18.37 16.74 24.29
CA PHE A 123 18.33 17.51 23.04
C PHE A 123 17.04 18.33 23.03
N LEU A 124 17.13 19.62 22.72
CA LEU A 124 15.96 20.48 22.51
C LEU A 124 15.72 20.70 21.01
N GLY A 125 14.50 20.42 20.56
CA GLY A 125 14.03 20.80 19.25
C GLY A 125 13.77 22.30 19.17
N LEU A 126 14.12 22.93 18.06
CA LEU A 126 13.86 24.36 17.82
C LEU A 126 12.37 24.60 17.49
N ASN A 127 12.09 25.24 16.36
CA ASN A 127 10.75 25.50 15.86
C ASN A 127 10.29 24.48 14.81
N LEU A 128 8.97 24.35 14.69
CA LEU A 128 8.29 23.70 13.56
C LEU A 128 7.08 24.56 13.14
N ASP A 129 6.77 24.56 11.85
CA ASP A 129 5.53 25.11 11.30
C ASP A 129 4.87 24.05 10.41
N GLU A 130 3.61 23.72 10.71
CA GLU A 130 2.83 22.69 10.04
C GLU A 130 2.61 22.92 8.53
N ARG A 131 2.95 24.12 8.01
CA ARG A 131 3.02 24.37 6.56
C ARG A 131 4.12 23.55 5.87
N TRP A 132 5.15 23.11 6.59
CA TRP A 132 6.18 22.19 6.10
C TRP A 132 5.55 21.00 5.35
N TRP A 133 4.61 20.32 6.01
CA TRP A 133 3.88 19.15 5.50
C TRP A 133 2.92 19.43 4.34
N THR A 134 2.83 20.68 3.86
CA THR A 134 2.05 21.01 2.66
C THR A 134 2.89 21.10 1.39
N ALA A 135 4.23 21.12 1.51
CA ALA A 135 5.18 21.38 0.42
C ALA A 135 4.86 22.66 -0.42
N SER A 136 4.08 23.58 0.14
CA SER A 136 3.55 24.78 -0.52
C SER A 136 4.10 26.03 0.15
N PHE A 137 5.40 26.23 0.00
CA PHE A 137 6.15 27.36 0.55
C PHE A 137 7.31 27.75 -0.37
N SER A 138 7.84 28.97 -0.23
CA SER A 138 9.03 29.41 -0.96
C SER A 138 10.31 29.13 -0.15
N PRO A 139 11.49 29.05 -0.81
CA PRO A 139 12.77 28.95 -0.10
C PRO A 139 12.99 30.06 0.92
N GLU A 140 12.55 31.30 0.61
CA GLU A 140 12.66 32.45 1.52
C GLU A 140 11.84 32.26 2.79
N TRP A 141 10.64 31.67 2.67
CA TRP A 141 9.84 31.32 3.84
C TRP A 141 10.56 30.28 4.70
N LEU A 142 11.16 29.25 4.09
CA LEU A 142 11.92 28.23 4.83
C LEU A 142 13.12 28.87 5.54
N TYR A 143 13.88 29.75 4.88
CA TYR A 143 14.99 30.47 5.50
C TYR A 143 14.53 31.35 6.68
N GLN A 144 13.37 32.01 6.59
CA GLN A 144 12.77 32.74 7.71
C GLN A 144 12.38 31.81 8.88
N GLN A 145 11.97 30.56 8.61
CA GLN A 145 11.76 29.58 9.67
C GLN A 145 13.09 29.17 10.33
N MET A 146 14.18 29.06 9.58
CA MET A 146 15.50 28.78 10.18
C MET A 146 15.94 29.92 11.11
N GLU A 147 15.80 31.18 10.69
CA GLU A 147 16.10 32.35 11.54
C GLU A 147 15.18 32.43 12.78
N THR A 148 13.93 32.00 12.66
CA THR A 148 13.04 31.84 13.83
C THR A 148 13.59 30.78 14.79
N GLY A 149 14.17 29.68 14.28
CA GLY A 149 14.88 28.68 15.07
C GLY A 149 16.12 29.23 15.77
N ASN A 150 16.88 30.11 15.11
CA ASN A 150 18.03 30.80 15.72
C ASN A 150 17.60 31.66 16.92
N GLN A 151 16.53 32.44 16.78
CA GLN A 151 15.95 33.23 17.88
C GLN A 151 15.45 32.38 19.05
N VAL A 152 14.85 31.21 18.75
CA VAL A 152 14.47 30.22 19.77
C VAL A 152 15.71 29.68 20.49
N ALA A 153 16.77 29.33 19.78
CA ALA A 153 18.02 28.86 20.39
C ALA A 153 18.63 29.89 21.34
N ASP A 154 18.68 31.16 20.94
CA ASP A 154 19.17 32.28 21.76
C ASP A 154 18.38 32.42 23.07
N GLU A 155 17.05 32.37 23.00
CA GLU A 155 16.21 32.46 24.20
C GLU A 155 16.36 31.23 25.10
N LEU A 156 16.44 30.02 24.54
CA LEU A 156 16.66 28.79 25.31
C LEU A 156 18.03 28.79 26.01
N VAL A 157 19.10 29.21 25.34
CA VAL A 157 20.43 29.32 25.96
C VAL A 157 20.40 30.32 27.11
N LYS A 158 19.85 31.53 26.87
CA LYS A 158 19.74 32.59 27.87
C LYS A 158 18.96 32.18 29.12
N ARG A 159 17.91 31.36 28.96
CA ARG A 159 17.03 30.92 30.07
C ARG A 159 17.53 29.72 30.86
N TYR A 160 18.14 28.75 30.17
CA TYR A 160 18.35 27.41 30.73
C TYR A 160 19.82 26.99 30.80
N LYS A 161 20.68 27.41 29.87
CA LYS A 161 22.05 26.85 29.74
C LYS A 161 22.94 27.10 30.96
N GLN A 162 22.79 28.24 31.64
CA GLN A 162 23.55 28.52 32.88
C GLN A 162 23.19 27.55 34.02
N ARG A 163 21.92 27.12 34.12
CA ARG A 163 21.41 26.25 35.19
C ARG A 163 21.53 24.76 34.87
N TYR A 164 21.50 24.41 33.58
CA TYR A 164 21.43 23.04 33.08
C TYR A 164 22.55 22.72 32.08
N GLY A 165 23.74 23.30 32.27
CA GLY A 165 24.87 23.27 31.33
C GLY A 165 25.16 21.89 30.70
N ASP A 166 25.43 20.88 31.52
CA ASP A 166 25.77 19.52 31.05
C ASP A 166 24.55 18.67 30.64
N VAL A 167 23.34 19.14 31.01
CA VAL A 167 22.06 18.45 30.80
C VAL A 167 21.42 18.88 29.49
N LEU A 168 21.42 20.18 29.18
CA LEU A 168 21.12 20.73 27.85
C LEU A 168 22.28 20.41 26.91
N TYR A 169 22.22 19.22 26.32
CA TYR A 169 23.36 18.56 25.69
C TYR A 169 23.53 18.92 24.21
N GLY A 170 22.43 19.02 23.46
CA GLY A 170 22.46 19.27 22.02
C GLY A 170 21.18 19.89 21.48
N TRP A 171 21.17 20.11 20.17
CA TRP A 171 20.02 20.65 19.43
C TRP A 171 19.41 19.58 18.54
N TYR A 172 18.10 19.62 18.35
CA TYR A 172 17.40 18.80 17.36
C TYR A 172 16.78 19.69 16.27
N TRP A 173 17.10 19.42 15.01
CA TRP A 173 16.53 20.10 13.87
C TRP A 173 15.23 19.39 13.45
N VAL A 174 14.10 20.02 13.75
CA VAL A 174 12.76 19.39 13.76
C VAL A 174 12.15 19.20 12.37
N TRP A 175 12.78 19.74 11.32
CA TRP A 175 12.24 19.73 9.96
C TRP A 175 12.52 18.40 9.29
N GLU A 176 11.60 17.45 9.45
CA GLU A 176 11.75 16.09 8.94
C GLU A 176 11.73 16.05 7.40
N VAL A 177 12.84 15.64 6.80
CA VAL A 177 13.05 15.55 5.34
C VAL A 177 12.91 14.10 4.89
N ASP A 178 12.31 13.87 3.73
CA ASP A 178 12.31 12.58 3.05
C ASP A 178 13.01 12.63 1.66
N ASN A 179 13.16 11.44 1.08
CA ASN A 179 13.68 11.27 -0.27
C ASN A 179 12.71 11.66 -1.39
N LEU A 180 11.48 12.12 -1.10
CA LEU A 180 10.56 12.71 -2.08
C LEU A 180 10.87 14.19 -2.27
N HIS A 181 10.93 14.96 -1.18
CA HIS A 181 11.07 16.41 -1.22
C HIS A 181 12.50 16.83 -1.59
N GLY A 182 13.52 16.11 -1.10
CA GLY A 182 14.92 16.40 -1.42
C GLY A 182 15.37 15.98 -2.83
N ALA A 183 14.56 15.20 -3.56
CA ALA A 183 14.88 14.76 -4.93
C ALA A 183 14.41 15.74 -6.03
N ALA A 184 13.64 16.78 -5.69
CA ALA A 184 13.19 17.78 -6.66
C ALA A 184 14.36 18.69 -7.14
N PRO A 185 14.37 19.16 -8.40
CA PRO A 185 15.42 20.06 -8.89
C PRO A 185 15.56 21.33 -8.02
N GLY A 186 16.76 21.59 -7.51
CA GLY A 186 17.04 22.72 -6.61
C GLY A 186 16.75 22.47 -5.12
N ALA A 187 16.13 21.34 -4.76
CA ALA A 187 15.81 21.04 -3.37
C ALA A 187 17.03 20.75 -2.48
N PRO A 188 18.07 20.01 -2.93
CA PRO A 188 19.30 19.82 -2.14
C PRO A 188 19.99 21.13 -1.77
N GLU A 189 20.00 22.11 -2.69
CA GLU A 189 20.62 23.42 -2.50
C GLU A 189 19.82 24.27 -1.50
N VAL A 190 18.48 24.26 -1.60
CA VAL A 190 17.58 24.92 -0.65
C VAL A 190 17.72 24.31 0.75
N LEU A 191 17.73 22.98 0.84
CA LEU A 191 17.91 22.26 2.11
C LEU A 191 19.29 22.53 2.73
N THR A 192 20.35 22.51 1.92
CA THR A 192 21.73 22.84 2.35
C THR A 192 21.79 24.25 2.94
N LYS A 193 21.21 25.24 2.26
CA LYS A 193 21.20 26.62 2.75
C LYS A 193 20.35 26.75 4.03
N ALA A 194 19.21 26.07 4.12
CA ALA A 194 18.37 26.06 5.31
C ALA A 194 19.12 25.48 6.53
N LEU A 195 19.76 24.32 6.37
CA LEU A 195 20.60 23.71 7.40
C LEU A 195 21.73 24.63 7.83
N ASN A 196 22.45 25.29 6.91
CA ASN A 196 23.58 26.17 7.25
C ASN A 196 23.17 27.39 8.07
N ILE A 197 21.99 27.98 7.82
CA ILE A 197 21.46 29.10 8.64
C ILE A 197 21.36 28.70 10.12
N ASN A 198 20.99 27.45 10.42
CA ASN A 198 20.99 26.97 11.80
C ASN A 198 22.36 26.48 12.27
N LEU A 199 23.10 25.69 11.46
CA LEU A 199 24.40 25.14 11.86
C LEU A 199 25.39 26.25 12.25
N ASP A 200 25.52 27.29 11.43
CA ASP A 200 26.44 28.39 11.69
C ASP A 200 26.10 29.13 12.99
N HIS A 201 24.81 29.41 13.22
CA HIS A 201 24.33 30.08 14.43
C HIS A 201 24.49 29.20 15.68
N LEU A 202 24.02 27.95 15.64
CA LEU A 202 24.05 27.04 16.78
C LEU A 202 25.48 26.68 17.20
N HIS A 203 26.40 26.51 16.25
CA HIS A 203 27.80 26.27 16.58
C HIS A 203 28.54 27.53 17.04
N ALA A 204 28.10 28.73 16.67
CA ALA A 204 28.65 29.98 17.22
C ALA A 204 28.14 30.21 18.66
N LEU A 205 26.83 30.02 18.87
CA LEU A 205 26.16 30.18 20.17
C LEU A 205 26.60 29.11 21.18
N THR A 206 26.79 27.87 20.74
CA THR A 206 27.11 26.71 21.59
C THR A 206 28.15 25.77 20.96
N PRO A 207 29.44 26.15 20.90
CA PRO A 207 30.46 25.41 20.15
C PRO A 207 30.72 23.95 20.56
N GLY A 208 30.29 23.54 21.76
CA GLY A 208 30.44 22.17 22.28
C GLY A 208 29.14 21.35 22.28
N MET A 209 28.06 21.82 21.66
CA MET A 209 26.78 21.11 21.58
C MET A 209 26.56 20.58 20.15
N PRO A 210 26.32 19.27 19.96
CA PRO A 210 26.02 18.72 18.65
C PRO A 210 24.61 19.11 18.17
N VAL A 211 24.47 19.25 16.87
CA VAL A 211 23.18 19.36 16.17
C VAL A 211 22.79 17.99 15.61
N MET A 212 21.56 17.57 15.88
CA MET A 212 21.00 16.28 15.43
C MET A 212 19.88 16.48 14.40
N LEU A 213 19.91 15.69 13.33
CA LEU A 213 18.96 15.70 12.21
C LEU A 213 18.37 14.28 12.02
N CYS A 214 17.03 14.15 12.07
CA CYS A 214 16.31 12.87 11.91
C CYS A 214 15.37 12.85 10.69
N PRO A 215 15.89 12.67 9.46
CA PRO A 215 15.06 12.53 8.26
C PRO A 215 14.39 11.14 8.23
N PHE A 216 13.48 10.89 7.29
CA PHE A 216 12.85 9.57 7.11
C PHE A 216 13.01 9.03 5.69
N MET A 217 12.83 7.71 5.55
CA MET A 217 13.02 6.98 4.29
C MET A 217 11.69 6.43 3.77
N ASN A 218 11.50 6.47 2.46
CA ASN A 218 10.30 5.99 1.79
C ASN A 218 10.63 5.24 0.48
N TYR A 219 10.52 3.90 0.50
CA TYR A 219 10.81 3.05 -0.67
C TYR A 219 9.84 3.25 -1.84
N ARG A 220 8.68 3.91 -1.61
CA ARG A 220 7.64 4.07 -2.64
C ARG A 220 7.93 5.23 -3.61
N VAL A 221 8.94 6.04 -3.31
CA VAL A 221 9.23 7.31 -4.00
C VAL A 221 10.71 7.48 -4.39
N GLY A 222 11.57 6.49 -4.08
CA GLY A 222 12.97 6.47 -4.50
C GLY A 222 13.71 5.22 -4.02
N THR A 223 14.95 5.04 -4.48
CA THR A 223 15.83 3.91 -4.12
C THR A 223 16.84 4.30 -3.02
N PRO A 224 17.54 3.33 -2.40
CA PRO A 224 18.70 3.60 -1.54
C PRO A 224 19.71 4.52 -2.23
N ALA A 225 20.02 4.25 -3.51
CA ALA A 225 21.02 4.97 -4.28
C ALA A 225 20.62 6.43 -4.54
N ASP A 226 19.32 6.70 -4.77
CA ASP A 226 18.80 8.07 -4.88
C ASP A 226 18.97 8.82 -3.54
N CYS A 227 18.65 8.15 -2.43
CA CYS A 227 18.79 8.69 -1.08
C CYS A 227 20.26 8.98 -0.73
N LYS A 228 21.17 8.04 -1.02
CA LYS A 228 22.63 8.21 -0.89
C LYS A 228 23.13 9.41 -1.70
N LYS A 229 22.73 9.51 -2.96
CA LYS A 229 23.14 10.61 -3.87
C LYS A 229 22.66 11.97 -3.34
N MET A 230 21.41 12.05 -2.90
CA MET A 230 20.82 13.25 -2.32
C MET A 230 21.58 13.69 -1.07
N TRP A 231 21.74 12.80 -0.09
CA TRP A 231 22.43 13.13 1.16
C TRP A 231 23.92 13.43 0.97
N THR A 232 24.61 12.73 0.07
CA THR A 232 26.00 13.06 -0.32
C THR A 232 26.11 14.51 -0.81
N SER A 233 25.18 14.96 -1.64
CA SER A 233 25.14 16.36 -2.13
C SER A 233 24.93 17.36 -0.98
N VAL A 234 23.97 17.09 -0.10
CA VAL A 234 23.65 17.94 1.07
C VAL A 234 24.84 17.98 2.04
N PHE A 235 25.47 16.84 2.32
CA PHE A 235 26.63 16.76 3.21
C PHE A 235 27.87 17.49 2.66
N ALA A 236 28.06 17.50 1.33
CA ALA A 236 29.13 18.26 0.71
C ALA A 236 28.98 19.78 0.93
N GLY A 237 27.76 20.32 0.83
CA GLY A 237 27.49 21.76 0.99
C GLY A 237 27.19 22.25 2.40
N THR A 238 26.87 21.36 3.34
CA THR A 238 26.49 21.74 4.72
C THR A 238 27.69 22.02 5.63
N HIS A 239 27.48 22.78 6.71
CA HIS A 239 28.53 23.15 7.67
C HIS A 239 28.59 22.25 8.92
N PHE A 240 28.09 21.00 8.84
CA PHE A 240 28.20 20.02 9.93
C PHE A 240 29.65 19.85 10.39
N LYS A 241 29.84 19.79 11.71
CA LYS A 241 31.12 19.62 12.41
C LYS A 241 31.25 18.21 12.98
N ALA A 242 32.47 17.85 13.35
CA ALA A 242 32.74 16.60 14.03
C ALA A 242 31.95 16.50 15.35
N GLY A 243 31.11 15.48 15.47
CA GLY A 243 30.22 15.27 16.62
C GLY A 243 28.75 15.63 16.36
N ASP A 244 28.42 16.36 15.29
CA ASP A 244 27.02 16.48 14.83
C ASP A 244 26.48 15.12 14.39
N ILE A 245 25.15 14.96 14.41
CA ILE A 245 24.49 13.65 14.36
C ILE A 245 23.48 13.58 13.21
N PHE A 246 23.63 12.58 12.37
CA PHE A 246 22.64 12.17 11.38
C PHE A 246 21.95 10.89 11.89
N ALA A 247 20.66 10.97 12.18
CA ALA A 247 19.89 9.95 12.90
C ALA A 247 18.56 9.63 12.18
N PRO A 248 18.59 9.07 10.96
CA PRO A 248 17.37 8.79 10.21
C PRO A 248 16.38 7.89 10.96
N GLN A 249 15.11 8.26 10.87
CA GLN A 249 13.96 7.42 11.22
C GLN A 249 13.95 6.19 10.31
N ASP A 250 13.91 4.99 10.90
CA ASP A 250 13.97 3.75 10.13
C ASP A 250 12.74 3.48 9.23
N GLY A 251 11.65 4.23 9.43
CA GLY A 251 10.44 4.19 8.60
C GLY A 251 9.62 2.89 8.72
N VAL A 252 9.95 1.98 9.64
CA VAL A 252 9.26 0.69 9.78
C VAL A 252 7.89 0.82 10.44
N GLY A 253 7.74 1.77 11.35
CA GLY A 253 6.48 2.08 12.03
C GLY A 253 5.52 2.91 11.16
N ALA A 254 6.03 3.90 10.43
CA ALA A 254 5.29 4.65 9.41
C ALA A 254 5.02 3.82 8.13
N GLY A 255 5.76 2.73 7.91
CA GLY A 255 5.67 1.90 6.71
C GLY A 255 6.32 2.53 5.47
N GLY A 256 7.24 3.47 5.69
CA GLY A 256 8.17 4.02 4.71
C GLY A 256 9.28 3.04 4.32
N LEU A 257 9.64 2.09 5.19
CA LEU A 257 10.44 0.89 4.91
C LEU A 257 9.80 -0.38 5.51
N ASP A 258 10.34 -1.54 5.12
CA ASP A 258 10.14 -2.81 5.84
C ASP A 258 11.50 -3.39 6.27
N LEU A 259 11.48 -4.35 7.19
CA LEU A 259 12.69 -4.93 7.79
C LEU A 259 13.68 -5.46 6.74
N ASN A 260 13.18 -5.99 5.62
CA ASN A 260 14.01 -6.56 4.55
C ASN A 260 14.77 -5.50 3.74
N LYS A 261 14.45 -4.21 3.92
CA LYS A 261 15.11 -3.08 3.26
C LYS A 261 16.13 -2.37 4.15
N LEU A 262 16.06 -2.53 5.47
CA LEU A 262 16.88 -1.73 6.39
C LEU A 262 18.39 -1.84 6.13
N GLU A 263 18.92 -3.05 5.89
CA GLU A 263 20.35 -3.23 5.68
C GLU A 263 20.86 -2.46 4.44
N GLU A 264 20.17 -2.57 3.31
CA GLU A 264 20.54 -1.90 2.05
C GLU A 264 20.47 -0.38 2.18
N TRP A 265 19.40 0.15 2.78
CA TRP A 265 19.22 1.59 2.97
C TRP A 265 20.23 2.19 3.96
N TYR A 266 20.54 1.49 5.07
CA TYR A 266 21.53 1.96 6.03
C TYR A 266 22.97 1.81 5.54
N ALA A 267 23.27 0.82 4.67
CA ALA A 267 24.57 0.74 3.99
C ALA A 267 24.80 1.95 3.08
N ASP A 268 23.81 2.29 2.24
CA ASP A 268 23.91 3.42 1.32
C ASP A 268 23.95 4.78 2.05
N LEU A 269 23.20 4.93 3.15
CA LEU A 269 23.31 6.11 4.01
C LEU A 269 24.64 6.18 4.77
N LYS A 270 25.24 5.04 5.15
CA LYS A 270 26.58 5.01 5.77
C LYS A 270 27.63 5.54 4.81
N GLU A 271 27.60 5.10 3.54
CA GLU A 271 28.47 5.65 2.50
C GLU A 271 28.30 7.17 2.33
N ALA A 272 27.06 7.67 2.34
CA ALA A 272 26.80 9.10 2.29
C ALA A 272 27.42 9.83 3.51
N VAL A 273 27.16 9.35 4.73
CA VAL A 273 27.69 9.96 5.97
C VAL A 273 29.22 9.98 6.00
N ASP A 274 29.88 8.92 5.50
CA ASP A 274 31.34 8.85 5.42
C ASP A 274 31.98 9.91 4.51
N THR A 275 31.21 10.54 3.60
CA THR A 275 31.68 11.70 2.84
C THR A 275 31.83 12.97 3.70
N LYS A 276 31.32 12.98 4.94
CA LYS A 276 31.40 14.10 5.88
C LYS A 276 32.25 13.76 7.11
N PRO A 277 33.54 14.15 7.12
CA PRO A 277 34.45 13.80 8.21
C PRO A 277 33.94 14.20 9.60
N GLY A 278 33.71 13.20 10.45
CA GLY A 278 33.27 13.38 11.84
C GLY A 278 31.76 13.51 12.05
N LEU A 279 30.93 13.47 11.00
CA LEU A 279 29.48 13.34 11.14
C LEU A 279 29.15 11.96 11.74
N VAL A 280 28.34 11.91 12.79
CA VAL A 280 28.06 10.70 13.54
C VAL A 280 26.77 10.06 13.03
N PHE A 281 26.82 8.77 12.65
CA PHE A 281 25.65 8.04 12.17
C PHE A 281 24.94 7.29 13.32
N TRP A 282 23.69 7.66 13.57
CA TRP A 282 22.77 7.05 14.53
C TRP A 282 21.56 6.48 13.77
N SER A 283 20.70 5.71 14.45
CA SER A 283 19.37 5.32 13.95
C SER A 283 18.29 5.84 14.89
N ASP A 284 17.17 6.33 14.37
CA ASP A 284 15.94 6.51 15.14
C ASP A 284 14.96 5.39 14.80
N ALA A 285 14.78 4.44 15.72
CA ALA A 285 14.02 3.23 15.49
C ALA A 285 12.55 3.40 15.95
N GLU A 286 11.61 3.28 15.01
CA GLU A 286 10.19 3.52 15.29
C GLU A 286 9.59 2.37 16.12
N THR A 287 8.96 2.70 17.25
CA THR A 287 8.39 1.73 18.22
C THR A 287 6.88 1.55 18.11
N PHE A 288 6.28 2.01 17.00
CA PHE A 288 4.85 1.97 16.72
C PHE A 288 4.52 1.33 15.36
N ASP A 289 3.25 1.18 15.05
CA ASP A 289 2.71 0.75 13.76
C ASP A 289 1.55 1.69 13.39
N GLN A 290 1.79 2.56 12.41
CA GLN A 290 0.88 3.64 12.04
C GLN A 290 -0.42 3.14 11.42
N ARG A 291 -0.46 1.90 10.89
CA ARG A 291 -1.66 1.31 10.27
C ARG A 291 -2.85 1.27 11.23
N PHE A 292 -2.56 1.09 12.52
CA PHE A 292 -3.53 1.05 13.61
C PHE A 292 -3.20 1.99 14.77
N TRP A 293 -2.13 2.78 14.65
CA TRP A 293 -1.50 3.55 15.75
C TRP A 293 -1.22 2.70 17.00
N SER A 294 -0.76 1.46 16.77
CA SER A 294 -0.49 0.45 17.80
C SER A 294 0.99 0.37 18.18
N ILE A 295 1.29 -0.19 19.34
CA ILE A 295 2.64 -0.49 19.83
C ILE A 295 3.28 -1.58 18.96
N ALA A 296 4.54 -1.39 18.55
CA ALA A 296 5.33 -2.42 17.88
C ALA A 296 5.65 -3.59 18.81
N THR A 297 5.69 -4.82 18.30
CA THR A 297 6.18 -5.97 19.08
C THR A 297 7.71 -5.90 19.24
N LEU A 298 8.21 -6.44 20.36
CA LEU A 298 9.61 -6.28 20.77
C LEU A 298 10.58 -7.05 19.88
N ASP A 299 10.16 -8.17 19.30
CA ASP A 299 10.90 -8.87 18.26
C ASP A 299 11.19 -7.96 17.06
N ARG A 300 10.18 -7.22 16.58
CA ARG A 300 10.31 -6.24 15.50
C ARG A 300 11.32 -5.15 15.86
N PHE A 301 11.19 -4.57 17.05
CA PHE A 301 12.06 -3.49 17.52
C PHE A 301 13.52 -3.97 17.72
N VAL A 302 13.73 -5.17 18.27
CA VAL A 302 15.07 -5.77 18.37
C VAL A 302 15.64 -6.12 17.01
N GLN A 303 14.80 -6.55 16.05
CA GLN A 303 15.24 -6.80 14.68
C GLN A 303 15.65 -5.49 13.97
N GLN A 304 14.87 -4.42 14.08
CA GLN A 304 15.23 -3.07 13.59
C GLN A 304 16.65 -2.70 14.05
N MET A 305 16.91 -2.74 15.36
CA MET A 305 18.22 -2.42 15.94
C MET A 305 19.34 -3.35 15.42
N LYS A 306 19.10 -4.66 15.35
CA LYS A 306 20.11 -5.64 14.90
C LYS A 306 20.53 -5.42 13.45
N LEU A 307 19.59 -5.10 12.55
CA LEU A 307 19.85 -4.89 11.12
C LEU A 307 20.68 -3.62 10.87
N VAL A 308 20.46 -2.55 11.65
CA VAL A 308 21.19 -1.28 11.48
C VAL A 308 22.54 -1.23 12.22
N ARG A 309 22.75 -2.12 13.21
CA ARG A 309 23.96 -2.17 14.06
C ARG A 309 25.31 -2.13 13.30
N PRO A 310 25.49 -2.75 12.12
CA PRO A 310 26.78 -2.67 11.41
C PRO A 310 27.16 -1.26 10.95
N TYR A 311 26.16 -0.38 10.80
CA TYR A 311 26.29 0.93 10.17
C TYR A 311 26.30 2.07 11.20
N VAL A 312 25.47 1.98 12.23
CA VAL A 312 25.27 3.07 13.21
C VAL A 312 26.06 2.86 14.50
N SER A 313 26.49 3.96 15.10
CA SER A 313 27.18 3.96 16.40
C SER A 313 26.21 3.84 17.59
N GLU A 314 24.98 4.33 17.44
CA GLU A 314 23.98 4.46 18.50
C GLU A 314 22.57 4.32 17.91
N VAL A 315 21.60 3.97 18.76
CA VAL A 315 20.18 3.96 18.43
C VAL A 315 19.41 4.84 19.42
N ILE A 316 18.49 5.66 18.92
CA ILE A 316 17.41 6.31 19.68
C ILE A 316 16.06 5.76 19.20
N SER A 317 14.95 6.21 19.80
CA SER A 317 13.63 5.68 19.47
C SER A 317 12.53 6.73 19.48
N PHE A 318 11.67 6.66 18.46
CA PHE A 318 10.40 7.36 18.38
C PHE A 318 9.25 6.38 18.61
N ALA A 319 8.61 6.34 19.79
CA ALA A 319 9.03 6.94 21.06
C ALA A 319 8.74 5.95 22.21
N TYR A 320 9.77 5.50 22.91
CA TYR A 320 9.67 4.55 24.01
C TYR A 320 8.69 5.01 25.10
N SER A 321 8.72 6.30 25.47
CA SER A 321 7.79 6.86 26.47
C SER A 321 6.31 6.86 26.03
N HIS A 322 6.03 6.74 24.73
CA HIS A 322 4.67 6.57 24.21
C HIS A 322 4.25 5.11 24.14
N TYR A 323 5.13 4.24 23.64
CA TYR A 323 4.75 2.90 23.18
C TYR A 323 5.26 1.76 24.07
N TYR A 324 6.26 2.00 24.92
CA TYR A 324 6.88 0.96 25.76
C TYR A 324 6.89 1.30 27.26
N SER A 325 6.65 2.56 27.66
CA SER A 325 6.61 2.97 29.07
C SER A 325 5.55 2.19 29.88
N PRO A 326 5.93 1.55 31.00
CA PRO A 326 5.01 0.76 31.83
C PRO A 326 3.97 1.63 32.56
N LEU A 327 4.13 2.96 32.49
CA LEU A 327 3.26 3.96 33.10
C LEU A 327 2.28 4.57 32.08
N LYS A 328 2.30 4.10 30.82
CA LYS A 328 1.48 4.58 29.71
C LYS A 328 0.75 3.43 29.00
N VAL A 329 1.48 2.36 28.70
CA VAL A 329 1.02 1.17 27.98
C VAL A 329 1.11 -0.09 28.85
N ASN A 330 0.72 -1.25 28.31
CA ASN A 330 0.89 -2.55 28.95
C ASN A 330 2.33 -2.76 29.46
N PRO A 331 2.56 -2.94 30.79
CA PRO A 331 3.89 -3.10 31.37
C PRO A 331 4.71 -4.27 30.81
N ALA A 332 4.07 -5.27 30.19
CA ALA A 332 4.75 -6.41 29.58
C ALA A 332 5.79 -6.01 28.51
N TYR A 333 5.60 -4.88 27.81
CA TYR A 333 6.58 -4.36 26.85
C TYR A 333 7.87 -3.91 27.54
N HIS A 334 7.74 -3.13 28.61
CA HIS A 334 8.89 -2.69 29.39
C HIS A 334 9.64 -3.86 30.03
N GLN A 335 8.90 -4.77 30.67
CA GLN A 335 9.51 -5.95 31.34
C GLN A 335 10.21 -6.87 30.35
N ALA A 336 9.65 -7.07 29.16
CA ALA A 336 10.32 -7.85 28.12
C ALA A 336 11.57 -7.15 27.56
N TYR A 337 11.56 -5.81 27.46
CA TYR A 337 12.76 -5.06 27.04
C TYR A 337 13.84 -5.03 28.12
N LEU A 338 13.46 -4.94 29.39
CA LEU A 338 14.38 -5.04 30.52
C LEU A 338 15.02 -6.44 30.60
N TYR A 339 14.24 -7.50 30.36
CA TYR A 339 14.79 -8.85 30.21
C TYR A 339 15.80 -8.91 29.06
N TYR A 340 15.45 -8.37 27.88
CA TYR A 340 16.35 -8.32 26.73
C TYR A 340 17.64 -7.55 27.04
N ALA A 341 17.55 -6.41 27.72
CA ALA A 341 18.70 -5.59 28.09
C ALA A 341 19.67 -6.29 29.04
N HIS A 342 19.16 -7.13 29.95
CA HIS A 342 20.00 -7.92 30.87
C HIS A 342 20.57 -9.21 30.24
N ASN A 343 19.83 -9.86 29.33
CA ASN A 343 20.15 -11.22 28.86
C ASN A 343 20.64 -11.30 27.41
N GLY A 344 20.46 -10.25 26.60
CA GLY A 344 20.77 -10.24 25.17
C GLY A 344 19.81 -11.05 24.27
N THR A 345 18.86 -11.76 24.88
CA THR A 345 17.85 -12.59 24.23
C THR A 345 16.45 -12.12 24.60
N LEU A 346 15.48 -12.34 23.72
CA LEU A 346 14.08 -12.08 24.02
C LEU A 346 13.59 -13.09 25.07
N PRO A 347 12.70 -12.70 26.01
CA PRO A 347 12.11 -13.66 26.92
C PRO A 347 11.26 -14.67 26.13
N HIS A 348 11.39 -15.95 26.46
CA HIS A 348 10.55 -17.00 25.89
C HIS A 348 9.15 -16.89 26.49
N LEU A 349 8.18 -16.48 25.67
CA LEU A 349 6.76 -16.41 26.04
C LEU A 349 5.99 -17.51 25.30
N PRO A 350 5.10 -18.25 25.98
CA PRO A 350 4.30 -19.29 25.35
C PRO A 350 3.33 -18.69 24.32
N ALA A 351 2.97 -19.47 23.30
CA ALA A 351 1.94 -19.08 22.35
C ALA A 351 0.60 -18.86 23.08
N PRO A 352 -0.05 -17.69 22.92
CA PRO A 352 -1.36 -17.45 23.52
C PRO A 352 -2.42 -18.46 23.05
N LEU A 353 -3.39 -18.75 23.90
CA LEU A 353 -4.56 -19.53 23.49
C LEU A 353 -5.47 -18.69 22.59
N ALA A 354 -6.18 -19.36 21.68
CA ALA A 354 -7.16 -18.73 20.80
C ALA A 354 -8.22 -17.95 21.60
N PRO A 355 -8.73 -16.81 21.09
CA PRO A 355 -9.92 -16.17 21.62
C PRO A 355 -11.10 -17.14 21.65
N VAL A 356 -11.96 -17.05 22.66
CA VAL A 356 -13.16 -17.89 22.77
C VAL A 356 -14.42 -17.08 22.50
N ASN A 357 -15.51 -17.76 22.12
CA ASN A 357 -16.81 -17.15 21.83
C ASN A 357 -16.75 -16.00 20.79
N LEU A 358 -15.82 -16.10 19.83
CA LEU A 358 -15.77 -15.19 18.68
C LEU A 358 -17.06 -15.30 17.88
N ASN A 359 -17.78 -14.20 17.81
CA ASN A 359 -19.01 -14.05 17.03
C ASN A 359 -18.91 -12.78 16.17
N CYS A 360 -19.75 -12.70 15.14
CA CYS A 360 -19.86 -11.51 14.30
C CYS A 360 -21.34 -11.26 13.99
N ARG A 361 -21.78 -10.02 14.19
CA ARG A 361 -23.13 -9.54 13.88
C ARG A 361 -23.07 -8.31 12.97
N THR A 362 -24.22 -7.93 12.44
CA THR A 362 -24.40 -6.62 11.79
C THR A 362 -24.69 -5.56 12.86
N ASN A 363 -24.05 -4.39 12.79
CA ASN A 363 -24.35 -3.25 13.67
C ASN A 363 -25.43 -2.31 13.07
N GLU A 364 -25.82 -1.28 13.81
CA GLU A 364 -26.82 -0.28 13.41
C GLU A 364 -26.50 0.45 12.09
N LYS A 365 -25.24 0.46 11.65
CA LYS A 365 -24.77 1.07 10.40
C LYS A 365 -24.67 0.06 9.25
N GLY A 366 -25.18 -1.15 9.42
CA GLY A 366 -25.10 -2.22 8.42
C GLY A 366 -23.73 -2.89 8.31
N ALA A 367 -22.76 -2.57 9.17
CA ALA A 367 -21.38 -3.04 9.08
C ALA A 367 -21.11 -4.23 10.02
N ALA A 368 -20.06 -5.02 9.71
CA ALA A 368 -19.64 -6.14 10.54
C ALA A 368 -19.16 -5.66 11.93
N MET A 369 -19.60 -6.35 12.97
CA MET A 369 -19.17 -6.13 14.35
C MET A 369 -18.86 -7.48 15.01
N LEU A 370 -17.57 -7.68 15.26
CA LEU A 370 -16.99 -8.84 15.92
C LEU A 370 -16.89 -8.59 17.42
N GLU A 371 -17.21 -9.61 18.21
CA GLU A 371 -16.96 -9.66 19.65
C GLU A 371 -16.36 -11.02 20.03
N TRP A 372 -15.46 -11.02 21.00
CA TRP A 372 -14.85 -12.24 21.54
C TRP A 372 -14.58 -12.11 23.03
N GLN A 373 -14.17 -13.21 23.63
CA GLN A 373 -13.72 -13.28 25.02
C GLN A 373 -12.24 -13.69 25.10
N GLU A 374 -11.55 -13.15 26.09
CA GLU A 374 -10.15 -13.45 26.36
C GLU A 374 -9.98 -14.89 26.88
N SER A 375 -8.87 -15.53 26.53
CA SER A 375 -8.50 -16.81 27.10
C SER A 375 -7.92 -16.65 28.52
N LYS A 376 -7.86 -17.75 29.30
CA LYS A 376 -7.41 -17.71 30.70
C LYS A 376 -5.90 -17.42 30.84
N LEU A 377 -5.08 -17.79 29.86
CA LEU A 377 -3.64 -17.53 29.85
C LEU A 377 -3.38 -16.12 29.30
N LYS A 378 -2.77 -15.25 30.12
CA LYS A 378 -2.49 -13.84 29.78
C LYS A 378 -1.01 -13.45 29.88
N GLU A 379 -0.12 -14.41 30.08
CA GLU A 379 1.31 -14.15 30.26
C GLU A 379 1.91 -13.45 29.04
N GLY A 380 2.49 -12.27 29.26
CA GLY A 380 3.09 -11.44 28.21
C GLY A 380 2.13 -11.02 27.09
N LEU A 381 0.82 -11.18 27.25
CA LEU A 381 -0.19 -10.93 26.22
C LEU A 381 -0.26 -9.43 25.90
N ALA A 382 -0.08 -9.06 24.62
CA ALA A 382 -0.07 -7.67 24.15
C ALA A 382 -1.38 -7.23 23.52
N GLY A 383 -2.08 -8.13 22.84
CA GLY A 383 -3.31 -7.79 22.14
C GLY A 383 -3.88 -8.88 21.25
N PHE A 384 -4.74 -8.45 20.32
CA PHE A 384 -5.42 -9.26 19.32
C PHE A 384 -5.27 -8.63 17.94
N TYR A 385 -4.82 -9.42 16.96
CA TYR A 385 -4.89 -9.08 15.54
C TYR A 385 -6.21 -9.58 14.94
N ILE A 386 -6.83 -8.75 14.11
CA ILE A 386 -8.08 -9.03 13.41
C ILE A 386 -7.79 -9.09 11.91
N TYR A 387 -8.12 -10.23 11.30
CA TYR A 387 -7.98 -10.46 9.86
C TYR A 387 -9.35 -10.60 9.20
N ARG A 388 -9.46 -10.13 7.95
CA ARG A 388 -10.60 -10.31 7.07
C ARG A 388 -10.11 -10.91 5.75
N ASN A 389 -10.60 -12.08 5.37
CA ASN A 389 -10.16 -12.84 4.20
C ASN A 389 -8.61 -12.98 4.14
N GLY A 390 -7.98 -13.19 5.30
CA GLY A 390 -6.51 -13.30 5.45
C GLY A 390 -5.75 -11.97 5.55
N GLN A 391 -6.34 -10.84 5.16
CA GLN A 391 -5.72 -9.51 5.29
C GLN A 391 -5.87 -8.96 6.71
N LEU A 392 -4.81 -8.40 7.28
CA LEU A 392 -4.86 -7.72 8.58
C LEU A 392 -5.65 -6.40 8.47
N VAL A 393 -6.76 -6.28 9.21
CA VAL A 393 -7.68 -5.12 9.19
C VAL A 393 -7.82 -4.40 10.54
N GLY A 394 -7.28 -4.98 11.62
CA GLY A 394 -7.31 -4.35 12.94
C GLY A 394 -6.29 -4.90 13.92
N ASN A 395 -5.95 -4.06 14.89
CA ASN A 395 -5.19 -4.41 16.08
C ASN A 395 -5.91 -3.85 17.32
N ARG A 396 -5.98 -4.64 18.40
CA ARG A 396 -6.53 -4.25 19.70
C ARG A 396 -5.51 -4.61 20.77
N GLN A 397 -5.07 -3.63 21.55
CA GLN A 397 -4.00 -3.82 22.55
C GLN A 397 -4.49 -3.54 23.98
N TYR A 398 -3.82 -4.19 24.93
CA TYR A 398 -4.00 -3.91 26.35
C TYR A 398 -3.39 -2.54 26.71
N ASN A 399 -4.12 -1.75 27.50
CA ASN A 399 -3.60 -0.52 28.10
C ASN A 399 -2.78 -0.82 29.38
N HIS A 400 -2.21 0.22 30.01
CA HIS A 400 -1.45 0.07 31.26
C HIS A 400 -2.25 -0.52 32.45
N GLN A 401 -3.58 -0.52 32.38
CA GLN A 401 -4.45 -1.11 33.40
C GLN A 401 -4.77 -2.59 33.13
N GLY A 402 -4.13 -3.21 32.13
CA GLY A 402 -4.43 -4.59 31.73
C GLY A 402 -5.83 -4.77 31.14
N LYS A 403 -6.41 -3.73 30.52
CA LYS A 403 -7.70 -3.79 29.81
C LYS A 403 -7.50 -3.71 28.31
N CYS A 404 -8.10 -4.64 27.56
CA CYS A 404 -8.21 -4.61 26.10
C CYS A 404 -9.69 -4.56 25.70
N VAL A 405 -10.01 -3.92 24.57
CA VAL A 405 -11.34 -3.99 23.96
C VAL A 405 -11.42 -5.26 23.10
N THR A 406 -12.22 -6.24 23.51
CA THR A 406 -12.44 -7.50 22.78
C THR A 406 -13.55 -7.39 21.73
N ALA A 407 -13.55 -6.27 21.01
CA ALA A 407 -14.50 -5.96 19.95
C ALA A 407 -13.84 -5.20 18.80
N TYR A 408 -14.30 -5.48 17.58
CA TYR A 408 -13.89 -4.80 16.35
C TYR A 408 -15.12 -4.58 15.48
N ALA A 409 -15.31 -3.35 15.01
CA ALA A 409 -16.33 -3.02 14.03
C ALA A 409 -15.65 -2.47 12.78
N GLU A 410 -16.13 -2.90 11.61
CA GLU A 410 -15.79 -2.27 10.34
C GLU A 410 -16.27 -0.81 10.36
N LYS A 411 -15.48 0.09 9.75
CA LYS A 411 -15.80 1.52 9.73
C LYS A 411 -17.05 1.83 8.91
N GLU A 412 -17.28 1.05 7.87
CA GLU A 412 -18.33 1.18 6.86
C GLU A 412 -18.92 -0.20 6.57
N ALA A 413 -20.13 -0.25 6.00
CA ALA A 413 -20.70 -1.51 5.52
C ALA A 413 -19.83 -2.06 4.38
N LEU A 414 -19.67 -3.38 4.33
CA LEU A 414 -18.93 -4.02 3.25
C LEU A 414 -19.86 -4.29 2.07
N ALA A 415 -19.29 -4.58 0.90
CA ALA A 415 -20.08 -5.04 -0.24
C ALA A 415 -20.82 -6.35 0.11
N ALA A 416 -21.95 -6.63 -0.52
CA ALA A 416 -22.67 -7.89 -0.28
C ALA A 416 -21.79 -9.11 -0.58
N GLY A 417 -21.85 -10.12 0.29
CA GLY A 417 -21.07 -11.35 0.17
C GLY A 417 -20.59 -11.92 1.49
N SER A 418 -19.86 -13.03 1.39
CA SER A 418 -19.26 -13.72 2.54
C SER A 418 -17.89 -13.15 2.91
N TYR A 419 -17.65 -12.99 4.21
CA TYR A 419 -16.38 -12.55 4.80
C TYR A 419 -15.95 -13.52 5.88
N ARG A 420 -14.74 -14.07 5.74
CA ARG A 420 -14.08 -14.84 6.80
C ARG A 420 -13.32 -13.88 7.69
N TYR A 421 -13.74 -13.77 8.95
CA TYR A 421 -13.00 -13.06 9.98
C TYR A 421 -12.19 -14.03 10.83
N GLU A 422 -11.00 -13.60 11.22
CA GLU A 422 -10.14 -14.34 12.14
C GLU A 422 -9.58 -13.41 13.22
N VAL A 423 -9.56 -13.87 14.47
CA VAL A 423 -8.96 -13.13 15.59
C VAL A 423 -7.88 -14.00 16.24
N CYS A 424 -6.70 -13.42 16.43
CA CYS A 424 -5.51 -14.08 16.97
C CYS A 424 -4.94 -13.26 18.12
N ALA A 425 -4.74 -13.88 19.28
CA ALA A 425 -4.02 -13.29 20.41
C ALA A 425 -2.50 -13.31 20.16
N TYR A 426 -1.76 -12.27 20.58
CA TYR A 426 -0.30 -12.21 20.42
C TYR A 426 0.42 -11.58 21.62
N THR A 427 1.67 -11.97 21.86
CA THR A 427 2.51 -11.49 22.99
C THR A 427 3.24 -10.19 22.67
N CYS A 428 3.79 -9.53 23.70
CA CYS A 428 4.66 -8.35 23.51
C CYS A 428 5.93 -8.67 22.72
N THR A 429 6.36 -9.94 22.63
CA THR A 429 7.47 -10.43 21.80
C THR A 429 7.03 -10.97 20.42
N GLY A 430 5.79 -10.72 19.99
CA GLY A 430 5.33 -11.07 18.64
C GLY A 430 4.85 -12.52 18.46
N VAL A 431 4.91 -13.36 19.50
CA VAL A 431 4.44 -14.75 19.43
C VAL A 431 2.93 -14.78 19.25
N MET A 432 2.47 -15.35 18.14
CA MET A 432 1.05 -15.45 17.78
C MET A 432 0.43 -16.78 18.25
N GLY A 433 -0.77 -16.69 18.81
CA GLY A 433 -1.61 -17.85 19.14
C GLY A 433 -2.41 -18.38 17.94
N PRO A 434 -3.17 -19.48 18.11
CA PRO A 434 -4.07 -19.96 17.07
C PRO A 434 -5.18 -18.95 16.75
N ARG A 435 -5.67 -18.96 15.52
CA ARG A 435 -6.76 -18.09 15.04
C ARG A 435 -8.13 -18.68 15.42
N ALA A 436 -8.92 -17.94 16.18
CA ALA A 436 -10.36 -18.13 16.21
C ALA A 436 -10.95 -17.59 14.90
N MET A 437 -11.99 -18.24 14.36
CA MET A 437 -12.56 -17.91 13.05
C MET A 437 -14.09 -17.82 13.13
N VAL A 438 -14.66 -16.83 12.44
CA VAL A 438 -16.10 -16.72 12.21
C VAL A 438 -16.36 -16.30 10.76
N ASN A 439 -17.24 -17.01 10.07
CA ASN A 439 -17.77 -16.56 8.78
C ASN A 439 -18.95 -15.65 9.03
N TRP A 440 -18.97 -14.50 8.36
CA TRP A 440 -20.06 -13.54 8.41
C TRP A 440 -20.46 -13.15 7.00
N VAL A 441 -21.76 -13.22 6.72
CA VAL A 441 -22.32 -12.77 5.45
C VAL A 441 -22.82 -11.35 5.68
N GLN A 442 -22.33 -10.39 4.89
CA GLN A 442 -23.04 -9.13 4.68
C GLN A 442 -24.32 -9.51 3.93
N PRO A 443 -25.50 -9.48 4.56
CA PRO A 443 -26.72 -9.88 3.87
C PRO A 443 -26.92 -8.95 2.67
N PHE A 444 -27.50 -9.48 1.60
CA PHE A 444 -28.06 -8.65 0.54
C PHE A 444 -29.30 -7.97 1.11
N THR A 445 -29.07 -6.89 1.86
CA THR A 445 -30.17 -6.03 2.27
C THR A 445 -30.73 -5.41 1.01
N GLY A 446 -31.98 -5.74 0.68
CA GLY A 446 -32.78 -5.04 -0.33
C GLY A 446 -33.11 -3.60 0.10
N THR A 447 -32.11 -2.86 0.57
CA THR A 447 -32.17 -1.42 0.78
C THR A 447 -32.41 -0.79 -0.57
N LYS A 448 -33.59 -0.17 -0.71
CA LYS A 448 -33.76 0.97 -1.59
C LYS A 448 -32.57 1.92 -1.35
N ASP A 449 -31.92 2.33 -2.43
CA ASP A 449 -30.60 2.96 -2.48
C ASP A 449 -29.46 1.92 -2.25
N SER A 450 -28.80 1.38 -3.27
CA SER A 450 -28.36 2.01 -4.52
C SER A 450 -28.45 1.15 -5.80
N SER A 451 -29.35 0.17 -5.87
CA SER A 451 -29.63 -0.63 -7.07
C SER A 451 -30.28 0.25 -8.17
N THR A 452 -29.45 1.02 -8.89
CA THR A 452 -29.70 1.76 -10.15
C THR A 452 -28.61 2.80 -10.46
N ARG A 453 -27.54 2.93 -9.65
CA ARG A 453 -26.46 3.89 -9.97
C ARG A 453 -25.56 3.37 -11.11
N GLN A 454 -26.05 3.51 -12.33
CA GLN A 454 -25.28 3.39 -13.57
C GLN A 454 -23.99 4.19 -13.45
N LEU A 455 -22.87 3.48 -13.37
CA LEU A 455 -21.55 4.09 -13.18
C LEU A 455 -21.12 4.84 -14.45
N PRO A 456 -20.35 5.93 -14.32
CA PRO A 456 -19.85 6.68 -15.46
C PRO A 456 -18.94 5.78 -16.34
N GLY A 457 -19.22 5.76 -17.63
CA GLY A 457 -18.53 4.93 -18.63
C GLY A 457 -18.48 5.63 -19.99
N LEU A 458 -18.14 4.85 -21.02
CA LEU A 458 -18.03 5.29 -22.40
C LEU A 458 -18.85 4.38 -23.29
N SER A 459 -19.44 4.91 -24.37
CA SER A 459 -20.23 4.13 -25.33
C SER A 459 -19.41 3.14 -26.16
N ASN A 460 -18.09 3.23 -26.09
CA ASN A 460 -17.11 2.39 -26.77
C ASN A 460 -15.75 2.55 -26.05
N TYR A 461 -14.91 1.53 -26.12
CA TYR A 461 -13.57 1.52 -25.52
C TYR A 461 -12.46 1.30 -26.58
N LEU A 462 -12.83 1.21 -27.86
CA LEU A 462 -11.95 0.91 -28.99
C LEU A 462 -11.56 2.19 -29.75
N ILE A 463 -10.27 2.35 -30.03
CA ILE A 463 -9.72 3.46 -30.83
C ILE A 463 -9.54 2.97 -32.27
N PRO A 464 -10.26 3.54 -33.26
CA PRO A 464 -10.11 3.14 -34.66
C PRO A 464 -8.69 3.43 -35.17
N PRO A 465 -7.95 2.42 -35.68
CA PRO A 465 -6.63 2.63 -36.23
C PRO A 465 -6.67 3.47 -37.52
N GLY A 466 -5.56 4.12 -37.87
CA GLY A 466 -5.40 4.83 -39.14
C GLY A 466 -6.22 6.11 -39.31
N THR A 467 -7.13 6.42 -38.37
CA THR A 467 -8.04 7.57 -38.48
C THR A 467 -7.52 8.79 -37.72
N ARG A 468 -7.30 9.91 -38.42
CA ARG A 468 -6.88 11.18 -37.80
C ARG A 468 -8.02 11.81 -37.01
N GLY A 469 -7.78 12.19 -35.76
CA GLY A 469 -8.79 12.87 -34.91
C GLY A 469 -10.03 12.02 -34.62
N ALA A 470 -9.89 10.69 -34.66
CA ALA A 470 -10.97 9.72 -34.55
C ALA A 470 -11.89 9.99 -33.35
N VAL A 471 -13.20 9.98 -33.58
CA VAL A 471 -14.20 9.87 -32.51
C VAL A 471 -14.12 8.47 -31.93
N ILE A 472 -14.04 8.38 -30.61
CA ILE A 472 -13.89 7.13 -29.89
C ILE A 472 -15.22 6.77 -29.24
N ALA A 473 -15.76 7.66 -28.41
CA ALA A 473 -16.97 7.38 -27.64
C ALA A 473 -17.73 8.63 -27.18
N SER A 474 -19.02 8.45 -26.93
CA SER A 474 -19.85 9.37 -26.14
C SER A 474 -19.83 8.95 -24.66
N PRO A 475 -20.08 9.86 -23.71
CA PRO A 475 -20.23 9.52 -22.29
C PRO A 475 -21.46 8.65 -22.06
N VAL A 476 -21.33 7.69 -21.15
CA VAL A 476 -22.45 6.91 -20.61
C VAL A 476 -22.53 7.23 -19.11
N GLY A 477 -23.71 7.58 -18.63
CA GLY A 477 -23.93 7.98 -17.24
C GLY A 477 -25.42 7.95 -16.89
N ARG A 478 -25.79 8.42 -15.69
CA ARG A 478 -27.13 8.27 -15.11
C ARG A 478 -28.30 8.86 -15.92
N THR A 479 -28.02 9.63 -16.96
CA THR A 479 -29.01 10.19 -17.89
C THR A 479 -28.65 9.79 -19.31
N ALA A 480 -29.64 9.56 -20.16
CA ALA A 480 -29.45 9.17 -21.56
C ALA A 480 -28.62 10.20 -22.37
N HIS A 481 -28.59 11.46 -21.92
CA HIS A 481 -27.79 12.54 -22.50
C HIS A 481 -27.03 13.27 -21.38
N PRO A 482 -25.82 12.80 -21.01
CA PRO A 482 -25.03 13.42 -19.96
C PRO A 482 -24.71 14.88 -20.26
N SER A 483 -24.96 15.74 -19.27
CA SER A 483 -24.87 17.20 -19.43
C SER A 483 -23.44 17.75 -19.32
N ARG A 484 -22.56 17.02 -18.62
CA ARG A 484 -21.18 17.43 -18.32
C ARG A 484 -20.22 16.27 -18.39
N PHE A 485 -19.47 16.17 -19.49
CA PHE A 485 -18.41 15.20 -19.67
C PHE A 485 -17.03 15.87 -19.64
N ARG A 486 -16.13 15.34 -18.80
CA ARG A 486 -14.76 15.87 -18.62
C ARG A 486 -13.74 14.75 -18.61
N LEU A 487 -12.64 14.95 -19.33
CA LEU A 487 -11.42 14.17 -19.20
C LEU A 487 -10.64 14.74 -18.00
N LEU A 488 -10.46 13.95 -16.94
CA LEU A 488 -9.76 14.36 -15.71
C LEU A 488 -8.25 14.12 -15.81
N THR A 489 -7.86 12.95 -16.31
CA THR A 489 -6.46 12.60 -16.53
C THR A 489 -6.32 11.75 -17.78
N ASP A 490 -5.30 12.01 -18.58
CA ASP A 490 -4.85 11.19 -19.69
C ASP A 490 -3.32 11.17 -19.63
N THR A 491 -2.73 10.00 -19.35
CA THR A 491 -1.28 9.86 -19.20
C THR A 491 -0.53 9.88 -20.53
N SER A 492 -1.24 9.71 -21.66
CA SER A 492 -0.69 9.77 -23.01
C SER A 492 -0.75 11.18 -23.61
N GLY A 493 -1.66 12.02 -23.13
CA GLY A 493 -1.94 13.35 -23.67
C GLY A 493 -2.50 13.34 -25.09
N LEU A 494 -3.06 12.22 -25.57
CA LEU A 494 -3.57 12.03 -26.92
C LEU A 494 -5.06 12.38 -27.09
N PHE A 495 -5.84 12.40 -26.01
CA PHE A 495 -7.30 12.52 -26.06
C PHE A 495 -7.80 13.92 -25.69
N VAL A 496 -9.03 14.22 -26.11
CA VAL A 496 -9.75 15.45 -25.80
C VAL A 496 -11.26 15.19 -25.80
N ILE A 497 -12.02 15.94 -24.99
CA ILE A 497 -13.48 16.03 -25.13
C ILE A 497 -13.78 17.21 -26.05
N ASP A 498 -14.54 16.97 -27.11
CA ASP A 498 -14.89 18.00 -28.08
C ASP A 498 -16.12 18.83 -27.69
N ARG A 499 -16.51 19.77 -28.57
CA ARG A 499 -17.68 20.64 -28.38
C ARG A 499 -19.02 19.89 -28.42
N LEU A 500 -19.05 18.66 -28.93
CA LEU A 500 -20.22 17.79 -28.98
C LEU A 500 -20.28 16.81 -27.78
N GLN A 501 -19.41 17.01 -26.77
CA GLN A 501 -19.23 16.11 -25.63
C GLN A 501 -18.84 14.68 -26.05
N GLN A 502 -18.02 14.54 -27.10
CA GLN A 502 -17.44 13.26 -27.52
C GLN A 502 -15.96 13.17 -27.15
N LEU A 503 -15.54 11.99 -26.69
CA LEU A 503 -14.14 11.63 -26.52
C LEU A 503 -13.55 11.31 -27.89
N ARG A 504 -12.48 12.02 -28.26
CA ARG A 504 -11.74 11.80 -29.51
C ARG A 504 -10.24 11.94 -29.34
N LEU A 505 -9.49 11.45 -30.32
CA LEU A 505 -8.09 11.84 -30.52
C LEU A 505 -8.00 13.35 -30.79
N LYS A 506 -6.94 14.01 -30.31
CA LYS A 506 -6.64 15.41 -30.63
C LYS A 506 -6.47 15.61 -32.15
N ASN A 507 -6.77 16.81 -32.64
CA ASN A 507 -6.64 17.14 -34.06
C ASN A 507 -5.23 16.83 -34.58
N GLY A 508 -5.15 16.10 -35.70
CA GLY A 508 -3.90 15.67 -36.32
C GLY A 508 -3.29 14.38 -35.73
N VAL A 509 -3.68 13.96 -34.53
CA VAL A 509 -3.24 12.68 -33.94
C VAL A 509 -3.89 11.52 -34.69
N ARG A 510 -3.08 10.49 -34.99
CA ARG A 510 -3.48 9.21 -35.58
C ARG A 510 -2.71 8.11 -34.86
N LEU A 511 -3.40 7.02 -34.53
CA LEU A 511 -2.76 5.80 -34.04
C LEU A 511 -2.82 4.72 -35.13
N ASP A 512 -1.66 4.31 -35.63
CA ASP A 512 -1.55 3.32 -36.70
C ASP A 512 -1.34 1.90 -36.12
N SER A 513 -1.80 0.88 -36.84
CA SER A 513 -1.75 -0.52 -36.40
C SER A 513 -0.34 -1.07 -36.16
N ASN A 514 0.67 -0.49 -36.82
CA ASN A 514 2.08 -0.88 -36.67
C ASN A 514 2.82 -0.14 -35.54
N GLN A 515 2.20 0.86 -34.89
CA GLN A 515 2.82 1.59 -33.80
C GLN A 515 2.78 0.78 -32.49
N ALA A 516 3.87 0.82 -31.74
CA ALA A 516 3.94 0.23 -30.40
C ALA A 516 2.94 0.90 -29.42
N GLY A 517 2.49 0.12 -28.43
CA GLY A 517 1.47 0.56 -27.48
C GLY A 517 0.04 0.42 -28.03
N PHE A 518 -0.82 -0.23 -27.24
CA PHE A 518 -2.22 -0.49 -27.60
C PHE A 518 -3.23 -0.22 -26.49
N ARG A 519 -2.79 0.10 -25.26
CA ARG A 519 -3.65 0.42 -24.10
C ARG A 519 -3.38 1.84 -23.62
N TYR A 520 -4.44 2.60 -23.35
CA TYR A 520 -4.35 4.00 -22.95
C TYR A 520 -5.29 4.26 -21.76
N GLY A 521 -4.72 4.42 -20.58
CA GLY A 521 -5.47 4.64 -19.34
C GLY A 521 -5.91 6.10 -19.19
N ILE A 522 -7.21 6.33 -18.96
CA ILE A 522 -7.76 7.66 -18.72
C ILE A 522 -8.66 7.67 -17.47
N ARG A 523 -8.86 8.85 -16.88
CA ARG A 523 -9.92 9.10 -15.90
C ARG A 523 -10.91 10.10 -16.48
N ILE A 524 -12.18 9.79 -16.36
CA ILE A 524 -13.30 10.61 -16.83
C ILE A 524 -14.19 11.04 -15.67
N ALA A 525 -14.93 12.12 -15.88
CA ALA A 525 -16.09 12.48 -15.06
C ALA A 525 -17.32 12.69 -15.96
N VAL A 526 -18.43 12.07 -15.59
CA VAL A 526 -19.73 12.19 -16.26
C VAL A 526 -20.75 12.64 -15.21
N ASP A 527 -21.32 13.84 -15.39
CA ASP A 527 -22.28 14.49 -14.47
C ASP A 527 -21.83 14.56 -12.99
N GLY A 528 -20.52 14.47 -12.73
CA GLY A 528 -19.90 14.57 -11.40
C GLY A 528 -19.39 13.25 -10.84
N ASP A 529 -19.87 12.10 -11.30
CA ASP A 529 -19.27 10.81 -10.95
C ASP A 529 -17.98 10.58 -11.76
N THR A 530 -16.99 9.92 -11.19
CA THR A 530 -15.70 9.65 -11.88
C THR A 530 -15.43 8.16 -12.08
N ALA A 531 -14.87 7.80 -13.24
CA ALA A 531 -14.35 6.45 -13.51
C ALA A 531 -12.92 6.51 -14.05
N ALA A 532 -12.17 5.42 -13.80
CA ALA A 532 -10.94 5.12 -14.52
C ALA A 532 -11.25 4.03 -15.55
N VAL A 533 -10.94 4.30 -16.81
CA VAL A 533 -11.19 3.38 -17.93
C VAL A 533 -9.92 3.22 -18.76
N GLU A 534 -9.92 2.25 -19.66
CA GLU A 534 -8.81 1.95 -20.54
C GLU A 534 -9.32 1.89 -21.98
N LEU A 535 -8.72 2.68 -22.86
CA LEU A 535 -8.98 2.64 -24.28
C LEU A 535 -7.99 1.70 -24.95
N VAL A 536 -8.46 0.93 -25.93
CA VAL A 536 -7.67 -0.08 -26.61
C VAL A 536 -7.62 0.22 -28.11
N LYS A 537 -6.44 0.17 -28.72
CA LYS A 537 -6.30 0.28 -30.18
C LYS A 537 -7.02 -0.90 -30.83
N ASP A 538 -7.97 -0.62 -31.70
CA ASP A 538 -8.79 -1.66 -32.30
C ASP A 538 -7.97 -2.47 -33.32
N GLN A 539 -7.62 -3.70 -32.93
CA GLN A 539 -6.88 -4.66 -33.75
C GLN A 539 -7.45 -6.07 -33.56
N PHE A 540 -8.69 -6.15 -33.08
CA PHE A 540 -9.37 -7.40 -32.84
C PHE A 540 -9.57 -8.14 -34.18
N ILE A 541 -9.32 -9.44 -34.16
CA ILE A 541 -9.38 -10.29 -35.33
C ILE A 541 -10.85 -10.61 -35.61
N GLU A 542 -11.30 -10.38 -36.85
CA GLU A 542 -12.66 -10.70 -37.29
C GLU A 542 -12.63 -11.88 -38.28
N ASN A 543 -12.15 -13.03 -37.81
CA ASN A 543 -12.00 -14.26 -38.61
C ASN A 543 -13.04 -15.33 -38.31
N LYS A 544 -14.13 -15.00 -37.59
CA LYS A 544 -15.25 -15.85 -37.22
C LYS A 544 -14.96 -16.96 -36.20
N VAL A 545 -13.70 -17.16 -35.77
CA VAL A 545 -13.31 -18.32 -34.94
C VAL A 545 -13.33 -18.00 -33.45
N ILE A 546 -14.23 -18.65 -32.71
CA ILE A 546 -14.30 -18.62 -31.25
C ILE A 546 -13.87 -19.99 -30.71
N ALA A 547 -12.80 -20.04 -29.91
CA ALA A 547 -12.33 -21.29 -29.31
C ALA A 547 -13.14 -21.61 -28.04
N HIS A 548 -13.95 -22.67 -28.08
CA HIS A 548 -14.81 -23.14 -26.97
C HIS A 548 -13.96 -23.64 -25.80
N ARG A 549 -14.08 -23.00 -24.63
CA ARG A 549 -13.27 -23.22 -23.43
C ARG A 549 -11.77 -22.98 -23.67
N GLY A 550 -11.45 -22.12 -24.64
CA GLY A 550 -10.11 -21.90 -25.21
C GLY A 550 -9.64 -22.99 -26.17
N ALA A 551 -8.43 -22.86 -26.73
CA ALA A 551 -7.87 -23.88 -27.61
C ALA A 551 -7.17 -24.99 -26.79
N TRP A 552 -7.95 -26.01 -26.40
CA TRP A 552 -7.50 -27.09 -25.53
C TRP A 552 -7.22 -28.41 -26.26
N LYS A 553 -8.14 -28.82 -27.16
CA LYS A 553 -8.27 -30.19 -27.68
C LYS A 553 -6.98 -30.77 -28.28
N ASN A 554 -6.32 -30.00 -29.15
CA ASN A 554 -5.13 -30.43 -29.90
C ASN A 554 -3.83 -29.77 -29.40
N GLN A 555 -3.87 -29.04 -28.27
CA GLN A 555 -2.80 -28.12 -27.85
C GLN A 555 -2.20 -28.43 -26.46
N GLY A 556 -2.48 -29.61 -25.91
CA GLY A 556 -1.93 -30.04 -24.61
C GLY A 556 -2.44 -29.24 -23.40
N ALA A 557 -3.49 -28.43 -23.56
CA ALA A 557 -4.12 -27.67 -22.50
C ALA A 557 -5.42 -28.33 -22.02
N SER A 558 -5.93 -27.89 -20.87
CA SER A 558 -7.27 -28.28 -20.41
C SER A 558 -8.33 -27.30 -20.92
N GLU A 559 -9.58 -27.77 -21.06
CA GLU A 559 -10.74 -26.88 -21.10
C GLU A 559 -10.66 -25.85 -19.96
N ASN A 560 -11.04 -24.61 -20.21
CA ASN A 560 -11.19 -23.58 -19.16
C ASN A 560 -9.88 -23.33 -18.36
N SER A 561 -8.73 -23.38 -19.05
CA SER A 561 -7.39 -23.14 -18.49
C SER A 561 -6.75 -21.85 -19.03
N VAL A 562 -5.79 -21.29 -18.29
CA VAL A 562 -5.00 -20.15 -18.80
C VAL A 562 -4.14 -20.62 -19.99
N GLY A 563 -3.70 -21.88 -19.99
CA GLY A 563 -3.10 -22.52 -21.16
C GLY A 563 -3.99 -22.49 -22.41
N SER A 564 -5.27 -22.87 -22.32
CA SER A 564 -6.16 -22.89 -23.49
C SER A 564 -6.51 -21.49 -24.00
N LEU A 565 -6.60 -20.50 -23.10
CA LEU A 565 -6.71 -19.09 -23.48
C LEU A 565 -5.46 -18.61 -24.25
N ARG A 566 -4.26 -18.90 -23.74
CA ARG A 566 -2.99 -18.55 -24.41
C ARG A 566 -2.87 -19.19 -25.79
N ASN A 567 -3.30 -20.45 -25.92
CA ASN A 567 -3.31 -21.15 -27.20
C ASN A 567 -4.26 -20.48 -28.20
N ALA A 568 -5.47 -20.08 -27.78
CA ALA A 568 -6.43 -19.38 -28.65
C ALA A 568 -5.88 -18.02 -29.13
N ILE A 569 -5.22 -17.27 -28.24
CA ILE A 569 -4.51 -16.03 -28.57
C ILE A 569 -3.37 -16.28 -29.57
N ALA A 570 -2.52 -17.27 -29.31
CA ALA A 570 -1.35 -17.57 -30.15
C ALA A 570 -1.74 -18.06 -31.55
N MET A 571 -2.84 -18.82 -31.65
CA MET A 571 -3.43 -19.29 -32.90
C MET A 571 -4.12 -18.17 -33.71
N GLY A 572 -4.40 -17.03 -33.08
CA GLY A 572 -5.08 -15.90 -33.71
C GLY A 572 -6.59 -16.08 -33.85
N CYS A 573 -7.25 -16.72 -32.88
CA CYS A 573 -8.71 -16.77 -32.83
C CYS A 573 -9.30 -15.37 -32.62
N GLN A 574 -10.47 -15.09 -33.21
CA GLN A 574 -11.26 -13.89 -32.93
C GLN A 574 -11.67 -13.84 -31.45
N GLY A 575 -12.04 -14.99 -30.87
CA GLY A 575 -12.38 -15.09 -29.46
C GLY A 575 -11.93 -16.38 -28.78
N SER A 576 -11.88 -16.32 -27.45
CA SER A 576 -11.84 -17.47 -26.56
C SER A 576 -13.07 -17.42 -25.67
N GLU A 577 -13.86 -18.48 -25.68
CA GLU A 577 -15.00 -18.67 -24.78
C GLU A 577 -14.53 -19.33 -23.47
N PHE A 578 -15.22 -19.04 -22.36
CA PHE A 578 -15.00 -19.65 -21.05
C PHE A 578 -16.17 -19.41 -20.09
N ASP A 579 -16.31 -20.32 -19.12
CA ASP A 579 -17.44 -20.41 -18.19
C ASP A 579 -17.12 -19.84 -16.79
N VAL A 580 -17.99 -18.98 -16.22
CA VAL A 580 -17.79 -18.40 -14.86
C VAL A 580 -18.85 -18.85 -13.86
N TRP A 581 -18.39 -19.39 -12.73
CA TRP A 581 -19.20 -19.67 -11.52
C TRP A 581 -18.78 -18.80 -10.33
N MET A 582 -19.67 -18.72 -9.33
CA MET A 582 -19.38 -18.11 -8.03
C MET A 582 -19.35 -19.19 -6.92
N SER A 583 -18.26 -19.22 -6.14
CA SER A 583 -18.09 -20.11 -4.99
C SER A 583 -18.97 -19.74 -3.78
N LEU A 584 -19.01 -20.60 -2.75
CA LEU A 584 -19.72 -20.34 -1.49
C LEU A 584 -19.33 -18.99 -0.84
N ASP A 585 -18.03 -18.69 -0.85
CA ASP A 585 -17.40 -17.46 -0.35
C ASP A 585 -17.26 -16.35 -1.42
N SER A 586 -18.08 -16.43 -2.48
CA SER A 586 -18.24 -15.41 -3.51
C SER A 586 -17.00 -15.11 -4.38
N VAL A 587 -16.06 -16.05 -4.50
CA VAL A 587 -14.93 -16.02 -5.44
C VAL A 587 -15.39 -16.46 -6.82
N LEU A 588 -14.92 -15.77 -7.87
CA LEU A 588 -15.25 -16.10 -9.26
C LEU A 588 -14.21 -17.08 -9.84
N VAL A 589 -14.67 -18.24 -10.28
CA VAL A 589 -13.85 -19.38 -10.72
C VAL A 589 -14.28 -19.85 -12.09
N ILE A 590 -13.34 -20.40 -12.87
CA ILE A 590 -13.55 -20.78 -14.26
C ILE A 590 -13.78 -22.30 -14.37
N SER A 591 -14.95 -22.72 -14.83
CA SER A 591 -15.33 -24.14 -14.96
C SER A 591 -16.63 -24.26 -15.76
N HIS A 592 -16.73 -25.21 -16.69
CA HIS A 592 -18.01 -25.47 -17.36
C HIS A 592 -19.05 -26.02 -16.38
N ASP A 593 -18.70 -27.13 -15.73
CA ASP A 593 -19.62 -27.85 -14.87
C ASP A 593 -19.71 -27.22 -13.47
N PRO A 594 -20.87 -27.33 -12.79
CA PRO A 594 -21.05 -26.89 -11.40
C PRO A 594 -20.25 -27.71 -10.38
N VAL A 595 -19.64 -28.83 -10.82
CA VAL A 595 -18.82 -29.73 -10.00
C VAL A 595 -17.48 -29.97 -10.71
N ILE A 596 -16.38 -29.65 -10.05
CA ILE A 596 -15.02 -29.85 -10.59
C ILE A 596 -14.10 -30.46 -9.53
N GLY A 597 -13.36 -31.51 -9.87
CA GLY A 597 -12.50 -32.26 -8.94
C GLY A 597 -13.24 -32.80 -7.70
N GLY A 598 -14.50 -33.21 -7.86
CA GLY A 598 -15.36 -33.66 -6.75
C GLY A 598 -15.90 -32.54 -5.85
N LYS A 599 -15.69 -31.26 -6.19
CA LYS A 599 -16.20 -30.11 -5.44
C LYS A 599 -17.36 -29.47 -6.19
N ASN A 600 -18.54 -29.43 -5.60
CA ASN A 600 -19.60 -28.54 -6.06
C ASN A 600 -19.19 -27.09 -5.78
N ILE A 601 -19.17 -26.24 -6.80
CA ILE A 601 -18.56 -24.91 -6.72
C ILE A 601 -19.34 -24.02 -5.75
N GLU A 602 -20.68 -23.98 -5.87
CA GLU A 602 -21.52 -23.07 -5.10
C GLU A 602 -21.59 -23.41 -3.60
N SER A 603 -21.29 -24.65 -3.22
CA SER A 603 -21.17 -25.10 -1.81
C SER A 603 -19.73 -25.30 -1.32
N SER A 604 -18.72 -25.04 -2.16
CA SER A 604 -17.30 -25.08 -1.78
C SER A 604 -16.70 -23.68 -1.70
N THR A 605 -15.66 -23.48 -0.88
CA THR A 605 -14.90 -22.23 -0.89
C THR A 605 -14.05 -22.11 -2.15
N GLY A 606 -13.84 -20.89 -2.63
CA GLY A 606 -13.03 -20.59 -3.81
C GLY A 606 -11.59 -21.03 -3.61
N ALA A 607 -11.06 -20.86 -2.39
CA ALA A 607 -9.74 -21.39 -2.02
C ALA A 607 -9.65 -22.92 -2.15
N ALA A 608 -10.74 -23.68 -2.00
CA ALA A 608 -10.76 -25.11 -2.23
C ALA A 608 -10.93 -25.46 -3.71
N VAL A 609 -11.73 -24.70 -4.46
CA VAL A 609 -11.96 -24.92 -5.90
C VAL A 609 -10.71 -24.58 -6.72
N LEU A 610 -10.07 -23.43 -6.46
CA LEU A 610 -8.83 -22.96 -7.11
C LEU A 610 -7.58 -23.83 -6.83
N GLN A 611 -7.70 -24.89 -6.02
CA GLN A 611 -6.63 -25.88 -5.82
C GLN A 611 -6.90 -27.22 -6.54
N VAL A 612 -8.05 -27.37 -7.20
CA VAL A 612 -8.34 -28.53 -8.05
C VAL A 612 -7.41 -28.48 -9.27
N ALA A 613 -6.72 -29.59 -9.54
CA ALA A 613 -5.92 -29.77 -10.74
C ALA A 613 -6.82 -30.13 -11.94
N LEU A 614 -6.54 -29.51 -13.08
CA LEU A 614 -7.10 -29.81 -14.39
C LEU A 614 -6.33 -30.96 -15.06
N LYS A 615 -6.82 -31.45 -16.20
CA LYS A 615 -6.28 -32.62 -16.93
C LYS A 615 -4.78 -32.48 -17.27
N ASN A 616 -4.32 -31.26 -17.59
CA ASN A 616 -2.93 -30.93 -17.91
C ASN A 616 -2.07 -30.51 -16.69
N GLY A 617 -2.60 -30.57 -15.47
CA GLY A 617 -1.87 -30.20 -14.24
C GLY A 617 -1.90 -28.71 -13.88
N GLU A 618 -2.48 -27.83 -14.72
CA GLU A 618 -2.87 -26.48 -14.28
C GLU A 618 -3.91 -26.57 -13.15
N LYS A 619 -4.09 -25.49 -12.39
CA LYS A 619 -5.17 -25.37 -11.41
C LYS A 619 -6.37 -24.67 -12.02
N VAL A 620 -7.57 -24.94 -11.49
CA VAL A 620 -8.79 -24.19 -11.82
C VAL A 620 -8.51 -22.68 -11.71
N PRO A 621 -8.66 -21.90 -12.80
CA PRO A 621 -8.39 -20.47 -12.79
C PRO A 621 -9.49 -19.66 -12.09
N SER A 622 -9.14 -18.43 -11.73
CA SER A 622 -10.08 -17.37 -11.35
C SER A 622 -10.36 -16.44 -12.53
N LEU A 623 -11.50 -15.72 -12.48
CA LEU A 623 -11.78 -14.67 -13.47
C LEU A 623 -10.70 -13.58 -13.47
N ASP A 624 -10.12 -13.28 -12.31
CA ASP A 624 -9.04 -12.31 -12.13
C ASP A 624 -7.85 -12.65 -13.06
N GLN A 625 -7.38 -13.90 -13.04
CA GLN A 625 -6.28 -14.39 -13.89
C GLN A 625 -6.62 -14.35 -15.38
N TYR A 626 -7.86 -14.67 -15.77
CA TYR A 626 -8.31 -14.59 -17.16
C TYR A 626 -8.29 -13.16 -17.69
N LEU A 627 -8.72 -12.19 -16.86
CA LEU A 627 -8.70 -10.77 -17.21
C LEU A 627 -7.28 -10.20 -17.23
N GLU A 628 -6.38 -10.64 -16.36
CA GLU A 628 -4.96 -10.26 -16.43
C GLU A 628 -4.27 -10.79 -17.69
N GLU A 629 -4.58 -12.02 -18.12
CA GLU A 629 -3.99 -12.65 -19.30
C GLU A 629 -4.48 -12.01 -20.61
N ILE A 630 -5.81 -11.89 -20.82
CA ILE A 630 -6.35 -11.36 -22.09
C ILE A 630 -5.84 -9.95 -22.37
N LYS A 631 -5.67 -9.13 -21.32
CA LYS A 631 -5.26 -7.74 -21.43
C LYS A 631 -3.82 -7.55 -21.91
N GLN A 632 -3.00 -8.60 -21.99
CA GLN A 632 -1.63 -8.51 -22.55
C GLN A 632 -1.60 -8.35 -24.08
N GLN A 633 -2.76 -8.40 -24.75
CA GLN A 633 -2.90 -8.29 -26.20
C GLN A 633 -4.22 -7.57 -26.57
N ASN A 634 -4.47 -7.33 -27.86
CA ASN A 634 -5.66 -6.62 -28.38
C ASN A 634 -6.18 -7.19 -29.72
N LYS A 635 -6.06 -8.51 -29.89
CA LYS A 635 -6.40 -9.26 -31.09
C LYS A 635 -7.53 -10.28 -30.87
N THR A 636 -7.53 -10.95 -29.73
CA THR A 636 -8.54 -11.94 -29.34
C THR A 636 -9.43 -11.35 -28.24
N ARG A 637 -10.74 -11.57 -28.33
CA ARG A 637 -11.73 -11.20 -27.30
C ARG A 637 -12.07 -12.39 -26.39
N LEU A 638 -12.70 -12.08 -25.26
CA LEU A 638 -13.28 -13.02 -24.31
C LEU A 638 -14.79 -13.12 -24.53
N TYR A 639 -15.30 -14.36 -24.60
CA TYR A 639 -16.71 -14.70 -24.64
C TYR A 639 -17.02 -15.33 -23.28
N LEU A 640 -17.47 -14.50 -22.33
CA LEU A 640 -17.60 -14.85 -20.93
C LEU A 640 -19.01 -15.39 -20.67
N GLU A 641 -19.17 -16.70 -20.48
CA GLU A 641 -20.45 -17.27 -20.05
C GLU A 641 -20.67 -17.05 -18.56
N ILE A 642 -21.74 -16.33 -18.21
CA ILE A 642 -22.23 -16.27 -16.83
C ILE A 642 -23.20 -17.45 -16.64
N LYS A 643 -22.76 -18.47 -15.90
CA LYS A 643 -23.56 -19.67 -15.62
C LYS A 643 -24.70 -19.35 -14.66
N SER A 644 -25.87 -19.96 -14.89
CA SER A 644 -26.99 -19.88 -13.96
C SER A 644 -26.66 -20.60 -12.65
N SER A 645 -26.86 -19.94 -11.51
CA SER A 645 -26.82 -20.59 -10.20
C SER A 645 -27.88 -21.69 -10.12
N LEU A 646 -27.49 -22.83 -9.54
CA LEU A 646 -28.41 -23.93 -9.21
C LEU A 646 -29.15 -23.70 -7.88
N VAL A 647 -28.80 -22.62 -7.15
CA VAL A 647 -29.39 -22.28 -5.85
C VAL A 647 -30.58 -21.33 -6.01
N SER A 648 -30.42 -20.20 -6.71
CA SER A 648 -31.50 -19.22 -6.93
C SER A 648 -31.19 -18.21 -8.04
N GLN A 649 -32.24 -17.61 -8.62
CA GLN A 649 -32.08 -16.50 -9.56
C GLN A 649 -31.37 -15.30 -8.93
N GLU A 650 -31.65 -14.99 -7.66
CA GLU A 650 -30.96 -13.93 -6.91
C GLU A 650 -29.45 -14.16 -6.87
N ARG A 651 -29.01 -15.42 -6.72
CA ARG A 651 -27.59 -15.77 -6.75
C ARG A 651 -26.97 -15.64 -8.15
N SER A 652 -27.72 -15.93 -9.21
CA SER A 652 -27.31 -15.64 -10.60
C SER A 652 -27.10 -14.14 -10.82
N LEU A 653 -27.99 -13.28 -10.30
CA LEU A 653 -27.83 -11.83 -10.36
C LEU A 653 -26.64 -11.35 -9.52
N ALA A 654 -26.43 -11.89 -8.31
CA ALA A 654 -25.26 -11.55 -7.48
C ALA A 654 -23.91 -12.00 -8.07
N LEU A 655 -23.89 -13.12 -8.82
CA LEU A 655 -22.74 -13.52 -9.66
C LEU A 655 -22.53 -12.48 -10.78
N THR A 656 -23.61 -12.04 -11.43
CA THR A 656 -23.58 -11.05 -12.52
C THR A 656 -23.02 -9.70 -12.06
N ASP A 657 -23.50 -9.16 -10.94
CA ASP A 657 -22.97 -7.97 -10.26
C ASP A 657 -21.44 -8.07 -10.09
N ARG A 658 -20.97 -9.20 -9.56
CA ARG A 658 -19.54 -9.43 -9.28
C ARG A 658 -18.71 -9.57 -10.55
N VAL A 659 -19.22 -10.24 -11.57
CA VAL A 659 -18.55 -10.37 -12.88
C VAL A 659 -18.37 -8.99 -13.52
N VAL A 660 -19.44 -8.20 -13.64
CA VAL A 660 -19.39 -6.86 -14.25
C VAL A 660 -18.50 -5.92 -13.44
N ALA A 661 -18.56 -5.97 -12.10
CA ALA A 661 -17.68 -5.21 -11.23
C ALA A 661 -16.19 -5.60 -11.40
N MET A 662 -15.89 -6.87 -11.62
CA MET A 662 -14.51 -7.36 -11.82
C MET A 662 -13.95 -6.94 -13.17
N VAL A 663 -14.74 -7.06 -14.26
CA VAL A 663 -14.37 -6.55 -15.60
C VAL A 663 -14.10 -5.04 -15.54
N ARG A 664 -14.94 -4.27 -14.86
CA ARG A 664 -14.74 -2.82 -14.65
C ARG A 664 -13.51 -2.49 -13.80
N ARG A 665 -13.25 -3.24 -12.72
CA ARG A 665 -12.05 -3.09 -11.89
C ARG A 665 -10.77 -3.31 -12.70
N HIS A 666 -10.77 -4.31 -13.57
CA HIS A 666 -9.66 -4.59 -14.51
C HIS A 666 -9.61 -3.63 -15.70
N LYS A 667 -10.64 -2.80 -15.92
CA LYS A 667 -10.82 -1.96 -17.11
C LYS A 667 -10.82 -2.80 -18.40
N ALA A 668 -11.44 -3.97 -18.36
CA ALA A 668 -11.40 -4.98 -19.41
C ALA A 668 -12.57 -4.89 -20.41
N GLN A 669 -13.40 -3.85 -20.36
CA GLN A 669 -14.62 -3.73 -21.19
C GLN A 669 -14.36 -3.86 -22.71
N ALA A 670 -13.21 -3.41 -23.20
CA ALA A 670 -12.83 -3.54 -24.61
C ALA A 670 -12.61 -5.00 -25.09
N TRP A 671 -12.42 -5.94 -24.16
CA TRP A 671 -12.12 -7.34 -24.48
C TRP A 671 -13.31 -8.29 -24.27
N VAL A 672 -14.35 -7.90 -23.53
CA VAL A 672 -15.37 -8.84 -23.04
C VAL A 672 -16.69 -8.68 -23.78
N LYS A 673 -17.14 -9.79 -24.39
CA LYS A 673 -18.55 -10.06 -24.71
C LYS A 673 -19.10 -11.02 -23.66
N TYR A 674 -20.32 -10.78 -23.18
CA TYR A 674 -20.98 -11.67 -22.22
C TYR A 674 -21.98 -12.58 -22.92
N ILE A 675 -22.07 -13.83 -22.47
CA ILE A 675 -23.07 -14.80 -22.95
C ILE A 675 -23.76 -15.48 -21.77
N SER A 676 -25.01 -15.91 -21.94
CA SER A 676 -25.74 -16.69 -20.92
C SER A 676 -27.00 -17.35 -21.48
N PHE A 677 -27.39 -18.49 -20.90
CA PHE A 677 -28.71 -19.09 -21.08
C PHE A 677 -29.82 -18.36 -20.32
N ASN A 678 -29.45 -17.46 -19.40
CA ASN A 678 -30.37 -16.73 -18.53
C ASN A 678 -30.62 -15.32 -19.07
N PHE A 679 -31.79 -15.11 -19.69
CA PHE A 679 -32.11 -13.83 -20.33
C PHE A 679 -32.07 -12.66 -19.33
N GLY A 680 -32.61 -12.88 -18.12
CA GLY A 680 -32.61 -11.88 -17.04
C GLY A 680 -31.21 -11.54 -16.51
N VAL A 681 -30.21 -12.42 -16.69
CA VAL A 681 -28.80 -12.07 -16.43
C VAL A 681 -28.31 -11.07 -17.48
N LEU A 682 -28.64 -11.25 -18.77
CA LEU A 682 -28.22 -10.32 -19.83
C LEU A 682 -28.88 -8.94 -19.69
N GLU A 683 -30.18 -8.92 -19.37
CA GLU A 683 -30.90 -7.68 -19.03
C GLU A 683 -30.25 -6.96 -17.84
N HIS A 684 -29.82 -7.72 -16.82
CA HIS A 684 -29.14 -7.17 -15.66
C HIS A 684 -27.71 -6.66 -15.97
N ILE A 685 -26.96 -7.34 -16.84
CA ILE A 685 -25.69 -6.80 -17.38
C ILE A 685 -25.94 -5.45 -18.06
N ARG A 686 -27.00 -5.32 -18.88
CA ARG A 686 -27.38 -4.05 -19.51
C ARG A 686 -27.81 -2.97 -18.52
N GLN A 687 -28.44 -3.32 -17.40
CA GLN A 687 -28.73 -2.36 -16.32
C GLN A 687 -27.44 -1.83 -15.65
N LEU A 688 -26.45 -2.71 -15.45
CA LEU A 688 -25.18 -2.37 -14.83
C LEU A 688 -24.24 -1.61 -15.79
N ASP A 689 -24.18 -2.04 -17.05
CA ASP A 689 -23.37 -1.50 -18.14
C ASP A 689 -24.18 -1.47 -19.46
N PRO A 690 -24.89 -0.36 -19.75
CA PRO A 690 -25.81 -0.28 -20.90
C PRO A 690 -25.18 -0.44 -22.28
N VAL A 691 -23.86 -0.50 -22.40
CA VAL A 691 -23.14 -0.70 -23.66
C VAL A 691 -22.31 -1.97 -23.72
N ALA A 692 -22.45 -2.86 -22.72
CA ALA A 692 -21.88 -4.20 -22.78
C ALA A 692 -22.36 -4.96 -24.02
N ASP A 693 -21.45 -5.64 -24.71
CA ASP A 693 -21.80 -6.58 -25.78
C ASP A 693 -22.33 -7.87 -25.15
N VAL A 694 -23.57 -8.25 -25.43
CA VAL A 694 -24.25 -9.39 -24.80
C VAL A 694 -24.95 -10.26 -25.85
N ALA A 695 -24.81 -11.59 -25.75
CA ALA A 695 -25.51 -12.54 -26.62
C ALA A 695 -26.21 -13.65 -25.83
N TYR A 696 -27.34 -14.13 -26.36
CA TYR A 696 -28.21 -15.08 -25.69
C TYR A 696 -28.03 -16.51 -26.22
N LEU A 697 -28.02 -17.49 -25.31
CA LEU A 697 -27.66 -18.88 -25.65
C LEU A 697 -28.84 -19.80 -26.01
N SER A 698 -30.08 -19.50 -25.60
CA SER A 698 -31.13 -20.53 -25.48
C SER A 698 -32.08 -20.71 -26.68
N GLY A 699 -32.02 -19.86 -27.72
CA GLY A 699 -32.85 -20.02 -28.93
C GLY A 699 -34.36 -19.77 -28.79
N ASP A 700 -34.90 -19.58 -27.58
CA ASP A 700 -36.34 -19.48 -27.27
C ASP A 700 -36.90 -18.05 -27.32
N LYS A 701 -36.11 -17.07 -27.79
CA LYS A 701 -36.51 -15.67 -27.99
C LYS A 701 -36.53 -15.29 -29.45
N THR A 702 -37.54 -14.51 -29.84
CA THR A 702 -37.56 -13.85 -31.16
C THR A 702 -36.48 -12.76 -31.23
N MET A 703 -36.07 -12.40 -32.45
CA MET A 703 -35.09 -11.30 -32.64
C MET A 703 -35.60 -9.96 -32.09
N GLU A 704 -36.91 -9.73 -32.13
CA GLU A 704 -37.58 -8.58 -31.51
C GLU A 704 -37.43 -8.61 -29.98
N GLN A 705 -37.68 -9.76 -29.33
CA GLN A 705 -37.48 -9.92 -27.89
C GLN A 705 -36.01 -9.75 -27.46
N LEU A 706 -35.05 -10.19 -28.28
CA LEU A 706 -33.63 -9.90 -28.04
C LEU A 706 -33.39 -8.39 -28.07
N GLN A 707 -33.84 -7.71 -29.12
CA GLN A 707 -33.66 -6.27 -29.31
C GLN A 707 -34.29 -5.44 -28.18
N ASP A 708 -35.51 -5.79 -27.75
CA ASP A 708 -36.23 -5.14 -26.65
C ASP A 708 -35.50 -5.29 -25.29
N GLY A 709 -34.90 -6.46 -25.04
CA GLY A 709 -34.05 -6.70 -23.87
C GLY A 709 -32.65 -6.09 -23.97
N GLY A 710 -32.34 -5.38 -25.06
CA GLY A 710 -31.01 -4.84 -25.34
C GLY A 710 -29.96 -5.90 -25.67
N VAL A 711 -30.37 -7.11 -26.05
CA VAL A 711 -29.45 -8.19 -26.45
C VAL A 711 -29.09 -8.05 -27.92
N ASN A 712 -27.79 -7.97 -28.21
CA ASN A 712 -27.24 -7.68 -29.53
C ASN A 712 -26.49 -8.88 -30.16
N GLY A 713 -26.74 -10.08 -29.66
CA GLY A 713 -26.33 -11.32 -30.30
C GLY A 713 -27.24 -12.52 -30.02
N ALA A 714 -27.40 -13.37 -31.03
CA ALA A 714 -27.98 -14.70 -30.94
C ALA A 714 -26.83 -15.72 -31.06
N ASP A 715 -26.46 -16.32 -29.94
CA ASP A 715 -25.35 -17.28 -29.86
C ASP A 715 -25.95 -18.68 -29.62
N TYR A 716 -26.47 -19.31 -30.67
CA TYR A 716 -27.42 -20.41 -30.54
C TYR A 716 -26.79 -21.78 -30.81
N PRO A 717 -27.37 -22.88 -30.30
CA PRO A 717 -26.90 -24.21 -30.65
C PRO A 717 -27.02 -24.43 -32.17
N TYR A 718 -26.01 -25.04 -32.78
CA TYR A 718 -25.83 -25.06 -34.24
C TYR A 718 -27.02 -25.65 -35.02
N TYR A 719 -27.74 -26.61 -34.43
CA TYR A 719 -28.93 -27.21 -35.04
C TYR A 719 -30.08 -26.22 -35.21
N SER A 720 -30.17 -25.16 -34.40
CA SER A 720 -31.20 -24.11 -34.55
C SER A 720 -31.10 -23.42 -35.92
N PHE A 721 -29.89 -23.28 -36.47
CA PHE A 721 -29.64 -22.68 -37.78
C PHE A 721 -30.00 -23.59 -38.96
N HIS A 722 -30.44 -24.84 -38.74
CA HIS A 722 -30.90 -25.70 -39.84
C HIS A 722 -32.28 -25.27 -40.35
N SER A 723 -33.18 -24.91 -39.44
CA SER A 723 -34.56 -24.54 -39.71
C SER A 723 -34.73 -23.02 -39.85
N GLY A 724 -35.28 -22.57 -40.98
CA GLY A 724 -35.50 -21.14 -41.24
C GLY A 724 -34.21 -20.36 -41.53
N ASP A 725 -34.35 -19.04 -41.61
CA ASP A 725 -33.26 -18.10 -41.89
C ASP A 725 -33.02 -17.17 -40.69
N ILE A 726 -32.42 -17.74 -39.64
CA ILE A 726 -32.05 -17.02 -38.41
C ILE A 726 -31.00 -15.93 -38.71
N VAL A 727 -30.10 -16.18 -39.66
CA VAL A 727 -29.00 -15.26 -39.98
C VAL A 727 -29.53 -13.97 -40.60
N SER A 728 -30.33 -14.05 -41.66
CA SER A 728 -30.92 -12.85 -42.27
C SER A 728 -31.82 -12.10 -41.29
N GLN A 729 -32.65 -12.80 -40.50
CA GLN A 729 -33.53 -12.17 -39.50
C GLN A 729 -32.77 -11.39 -38.40
N ALA A 730 -31.60 -11.89 -37.99
CA ALA A 730 -30.71 -11.24 -37.04
C ALA A 730 -30.01 -10.04 -37.68
N HIS A 731 -29.44 -10.21 -38.88
CA HIS A 731 -28.76 -9.16 -39.63
C HIS A 731 -29.66 -7.98 -39.97
N GLU A 732 -30.92 -8.21 -40.35
CA GLU A 732 -31.97 -7.18 -40.52
C GLU A 732 -32.14 -6.26 -39.30
N ARG A 733 -31.81 -6.75 -38.10
CA ARG A 733 -31.97 -6.05 -36.80
C ARG A 733 -30.63 -5.63 -36.18
N GLY A 734 -29.52 -5.84 -36.88
CA GLY A 734 -28.17 -5.56 -36.36
C GLY A 734 -27.75 -6.49 -35.20
N ILE A 735 -28.37 -7.67 -35.08
CA ILE A 735 -28.05 -8.69 -34.09
C ILE A 735 -26.96 -9.59 -34.66
N SER A 736 -25.87 -9.76 -33.91
CA SER A 736 -24.75 -10.64 -34.28
C SER A 736 -25.11 -12.13 -34.11
N THR A 737 -24.59 -13.01 -34.96
CA THR A 737 -24.90 -14.45 -34.95
C THR A 737 -23.68 -15.31 -34.64
N ASN A 738 -23.83 -16.22 -33.68
CA ASN A 738 -22.82 -17.23 -33.36
C ASN A 738 -23.49 -18.60 -33.22
N ALA A 739 -22.74 -19.66 -33.54
CA ALA A 739 -23.21 -21.04 -33.43
C ALA A 739 -22.28 -21.88 -32.56
N TRP A 740 -22.83 -22.63 -31.61
CA TRP A 740 -22.08 -23.51 -30.72
C TRP A 740 -22.68 -24.93 -30.62
N THR A 741 -21.95 -25.95 -30.20
CA THR A 741 -20.51 -26.11 -30.45
C THR A 741 -20.38 -26.85 -31.79
N VAL A 742 -19.69 -26.26 -32.76
CA VAL A 742 -19.60 -26.77 -34.14
C VAL A 742 -18.26 -27.45 -34.37
N ASP A 743 -18.23 -28.78 -34.38
CA ASP A 743 -16.97 -29.54 -34.43
C ASP A 743 -16.71 -30.30 -35.75
N THR A 744 -17.70 -30.38 -36.65
CA THR A 744 -17.55 -31.09 -37.94
C THR A 744 -17.33 -30.12 -39.09
N LYS A 745 -16.54 -30.55 -40.08
CA LYS A 745 -16.24 -29.76 -41.28
C LYS A 745 -17.51 -29.43 -42.07
N GLU A 746 -18.44 -30.37 -42.13
CA GLU A 746 -19.70 -30.27 -42.86
C GLU A 746 -20.56 -29.13 -42.29
N GLU A 747 -20.69 -29.05 -40.97
CA GLU A 747 -21.46 -28.02 -40.29
C GLU A 747 -20.76 -26.66 -40.32
N MET A 748 -19.43 -26.64 -40.17
CA MET A 748 -18.63 -25.41 -40.37
C MET A 748 -18.88 -24.83 -41.77
N LEU A 749 -18.80 -25.65 -42.82
CA LEU A 749 -19.02 -25.20 -44.20
C LEU A 749 -20.48 -24.79 -44.46
N PHE A 750 -21.45 -25.49 -43.89
CA PHE A 750 -22.87 -25.13 -43.97
C PHE A 750 -23.14 -23.75 -43.36
N LEU A 751 -22.65 -23.49 -42.14
CA LEU A 751 -22.87 -22.22 -41.44
C LEU A 751 -22.10 -21.06 -42.06
N LEU A 752 -20.86 -21.29 -42.53
CA LEU A 752 -20.12 -20.32 -43.33
C LEU A 752 -20.85 -19.99 -44.64
N GLY A 753 -21.45 -20.99 -45.30
CA GLY A 753 -22.28 -20.81 -46.49
C GLY A 753 -23.58 -20.04 -46.23
N LYS A 754 -24.12 -20.09 -45.00
CA LYS A 754 -25.23 -19.25 -44.53
C LYS A 754 -24.80 -17.83 -44.14
N GLY A 755 -23.51 -17.50 -44.16
CA GLY A 755 -23.02 -16.16 -43.82
C GLY A 755 -23.01 -15.84 -42.33
N ILE A 756 -22.99 -16.85 -41.45
CA ILE A 756 -22.95 -16.63 -39.99
C ILE A 756 -21.77 -15.74 -39.57
N ASP A 757 -21.94 -14.91 -38.53
CA ASP A 757 -20.88 -13.98 -38.13
C ASP A 757 -19.71 -14.72 -37.46
N MET A 758 -20.02 -15.66 -36.56
CA MET A 758 -19.07 -16.38 -35.71
C MET A 758 -19.44 -17.87 -35.58
N ILE A 759 -18.46 -18.70 -35.23
CA ILE A 759 -18.63 -20.10 -34.86
C ILE A 759 -17.78 -20.40 -33.63
N THR A 760 -18.41 -20.95 -32.59
CA THR A 760 -17.79 -21.50 -31.38
C THR A 760 -17.53 -23.00 -31.57
N THR A 761 -16.26 -23.41 -31.45
CA THR A 761 -15.81 -24.77 -31.81
C THR A 761 -14.75 -25.31 -30.85
N ASN A 762 -14.72 -26.64 -30.66
CA ASN A 762 -13.59 -27.35 -30.03
C ASN A 762 -12.42 -27.61 -31.00
N GLU A 763 -12.58 -27.33 -32.30
CA GLU A 763 -11.61 -27.54 -33.38
C GLU A 763 -11.23 -26.20 -34.08
N PRO A 764 -10.74 -25.18 -33.34
CA PRO A 764 -10.43 -23.87 -33.91
C PRO A 764 -9.38 -23.94 -35.04
N GLU A 765 -8.44 -24.89 -34.99
CA GLU A 765 -7.46 -25.13 -36.05
C GLU A 765 -8.14 -25.49 -37.39
N LEU A 766 -9.13 -26.38 -37.35
CA LEU A 766 -9.88 -26.82 -38.53
C LEU A 766 -10.66 -25.65 -39.13
N LEU A 767 -11.35 -24.88 -38.29
CA LEU A 767 -12.13 -23.74 -38.78
C LEU A 767 -11.22 -22.65 -39.39
N LEU A 768 -10.09 -22.33 -38.75
CA LEU A 768 -9.09 -21.42 -39.31
C LEU A 768 -8.54 -21.92 -40.64
N GLN A 769 -8.30 -23.22 -40.77
CA GLN A 769 -7.87 -23.83 -42.04
C GLN A 769 -8.93 -23.64 -43.13
N LEU A 770 -10.21 -23.95 -42.85
CA LEU A 770 -11.29 -23.80 -43.82
C LEU A 770 -11.47 -22.34 -44.27
N ILE A 771 -11.42 -21.39 -43.34
CA ILE A 771 -11.57 -19.95 -43.62
C ILE A 771 -10.37 -19.39 -44.42
N ASN A 772 -9.18 -19.95 -44.25
CA ASN A 772 -8.01 -19.57 -45.05
C ASN A 772 -7.91 -20.29 -46.40
N GLN A 773 -8.57 -21.45 -46.58
CA GLN A 773 -8.69 -22.14 -47.86
C GLN A 773 -9.80 -21.55 -48.77
N GLY A 774 -10.74 -20.78 -48.20
CA GLY A 774 -11.78 -20.05 -48.94
C GLY A 774 -11.41 -18.63 -49.38
N LYS A 775 -10.12 -18.25 -49.28
CA LYS A 775 -9.55 -16.97 -49.73
C LYS A 775 -8.61 -17.21 -50.92
#